data_AF-X6CXL8-F1
#
_entry.id   AF-X6CXL8-F1
#
_cell.length_a   1.000
_cell.length_b   1.000
_cell.length_c   1.000
_cell.angle_alpha   90.00
_cell.angle_beta   90.00
_cell.angle_gamma   90.00
#
_symmetry.space_group_name_H-M   'P 1'
#
loop_
_entity.id
_entity.type
_entity.pdbx_description
1 polymer ?
#
loop_
_entity_poly.entity_id
_entity_poly.type
_entity_poly.pdbx_seq_one_letter_code
_entity_poly.pdbx_strand_id
1 'polypeptide(L)'
;MTDRIVSFVMSGGVGSRLWPLSREDNPKQFHDLSGDGSMLAKTLRRLAARSGGETPIFLIASERHAERVHADLAGLDLAGGGPLFEPTGRNTAAAVALATLRTLSEFGDSLVLVVPSDHEISTARQFWQSIEAGAEAARAGRLVVFGIKPAQPETGYGYIEVAAESGGIFDVSRFVEKPDLATAQGYLKAGNFYWNTGIFLFRASAMRDAFAAFQPDIWQATEAAYRAATSDLSGLYMPLELYAAIPSNSIDYAIMERAKDIAMVPAGFRWNDLGSWQSLLDVGPSDSRGNVIVGDVVAIDCENSYIRGDGRLLSAIGMKDVAIVSTADATFVAPVSHSQHVKKVVEQLERSGRLETRFTPAHDRVIESGAWRRRVHHWLFQETLPLWSTSGVDERHGGFHEALGFDGSPLMKPKRMRTQARQVYAFAVASARGWDGPADRLIAHGIDFMAGKGRTDRGGWVRTLNVDGSVADATEDTYDHSCVLLALAHAHMSGNPDALRLGEETFAFLDAHLEDSRMTGFLETSDGEGERRSNPHMHLLEAFLAWHQATGERAHLRRAARIIDLFRSHFFDPESWTLGEYFDAEWKPAAGDKGLWTEPGHHFEWASLLVDFAERSGQAELRGFARKLYASAIASGLNRATGLAYGAVSRQGLPLDLASRSWPQAEAVKAAIALNGSGGPDLKPEIEARVGRLFRWHIDPAPLGLWIDRIDERGRSLASDVPASIFYHLVCALTQYLDGTAEKG
;
A
#
# COMPACT_ATOMS: atom_id res chain seq x y z
N MET A 1 -9.15 -41.29 -24.34
CA MET A 1 -8.70 -40.18 -23.47
C MET A 1 -9.95 -39.57 -22.88
N THR A 2 -9.99 -39.34 -21.57
CA THR A 2 -11.09 -38.60 -20.94
C THR A 2 -11.18 -37.22 -21.58
N ASP A 3 -12.38 -36.82 -21.99
CA ASP A 3 -12.61 -35.49 -22.54
C ASP A 3 -12.40 -34.43 -21.45
N ARG A 4 -11.32 -33.65 -21.56
CA ARG A 4 -10.85 -32.73 -20.52
C ARG A 4 -10.68 -31.32 -21.08
N ILE A 5 -11.21 -30.34 -20.34
CA ILE A 5 -10.99 -28.91 -20.59
C ILE A 5 -10.52 -28.29 -19.28
N VAL A 6 -9.24 -27.91 -19.21
CA VAL A 6 -8.69 -27.23 -18.02
C VAL A 6 -9.08 -25.76 -18.07
N SER A 7 -9.82 -25.29 -17.08
CA SER A 7 -10.38 -23.94 -17.08
C SER A 7 -9.56 -23.02 -16.18
N PHE A 8 -9.27 -21.81 -16.67
CA PHE A 8 -8.53 -20.78 -15.97
C PHE A 8 -9.34 -19.49 -15.92
N VAL A 9 -9.59 -19.01 -14.71
CA VAL A 9 -10.27 -17.73 -14.46
C VAL A 9 -9.21 -16.65 -14.23
N MET A 10 -9.26 -15.57 -14.99
CA MET A 10 -8.35 -14.42 -14.83
C MET A 10 -8.97 -13.39 -13.88
N SER A 11 -8.28 -13.10 -12.77
CA SER A 11 -8.73 -12.21 -11.68
C SER A 11 -7.65 -11.21 -11.25
N GLY A 12 -6.88 -10.69 -12.21
CA GLY A 12 -5.82 -9.69 -11.97
C GLY A 12 -6.26 -8.22 -12.11
N GLY A 13 -7.47 -7.94 -12.60
CA GLY A 13 -7.96 -6.58 -12.85
C GLY A 13 -8.51 -5.89 -11.60
N VAL A 14 -8.37 -4.55 -11.53
CA VAL A 14 -8.95 -3.70 -10.47
C VAL A 14 -10.41 -3.29 -10.78
N GLY A 15 -10.72 -3.04 -12.06
CA GLY A 15 -12.06 -2.64 -12.49
C GLY A 15 -12.47 -1.21 -12.10
N SER A 16 -11.57 -0.23 -12.19
CA SER A 16 -11.71 1.16 -11.71
C SER A 16 -12.89 1.99 -12.23
N ARG A 17 -13.65 1.49 -13.21
CA ARG A 17 -14.79 2.19 -13.82
C ARG A 17 -16.04 2.24 -12.91
N LEU A 18 -16.04 1.51 -11.80
CA LEU A 18 -17.13 1.46 -10.82
C LEU A 18 -16.76 2.10 -9.47
N TRP A 19 -15.77 3.00 -9.44
CA TRP A 19 -15.50 3.82 -8.24
C TRP A 19 -16.77 4.62 -7.88
N PRO A 20 -17.22 4.66 -6.61
CA PRO A 20 -16.48 4.37 -5.38
C PRO A 20 -16.60 2.93 -4.84
N LEU A 21 -17.31 2.03 -5.54
CA LEU A 21 -17.42 0.62 -5.13
C LEU A 21 -16.13 -0.15 -5.40
N SER A 22 -15.68 -0.15 -6.65
CA SER A 22 -14.45 -0.84 -7.04
C SER A 22 -13.23 -0.03 -6.61
N ARG A 23 -12.33 -0.66 -5.88
CA ARG A 23 -11.06 -0.08 -5.42
C ARG A 23 -9.94 -1.06 -5.66
N GLU A 24 -8.70 -0.61 -5.49
CA GLU A 24 -7.57 -1.50 -5.65
C GLU A 24 -7.72 -2.74 -4.75
N ASP A 25 -7.93 -2.59 -3.44
CA ASP A 25 -8.04 -3.71 -2.48
C ASP A 25 -9.32 -4.57 -2.62
N ASN A 26 -10.40 -4.01 -3.15
CA ASN A 26 -11.64 -4.72 -3.43
C ASN A 26 -12.11 -4.47 -4.88
N PRO A 27 -11.45 -5.13 -5.87
CA PRO A 27 -11.78 -5.01 -7.28
C PRO A 27 -13.18 -5.45 -7.64
N LYS A 28 -13.62 -5.03 -8.84
CA LYS A 28 -14.93 -5.31 -9.42
C LYS A 28 -15.41 -6.76 -9.25
N GLN A 29 -14.55 -7.75 -9.52
CA GLN A 29 -14.92 -9.17 -9.49
C GLN A 29 -15.39 -9.68 -8.12
N PHE A 30 -15.05 -8.98 -7.05
CA PHE A 30 -15.44 -9.32 -5.68
C PHE A 30 -16.78 -8.69 -5.26
N HIS A 31 -17.36 -7.82 -6.08
CA HIS A 31 -18.65 -7.20 -5.78
C HIS A 31 -19.80 -8.06 -6.27
N ASP A 32 -20.90 -8.03 -5.51
CA ASP A 32 -22.20 -8.50 -5.97
C ASP A 32 -22.90 -7.34 -6.70
N LEU A 33 -22.86 -7.39 -8.03
CA LEU A 33 -23.40 -6.36 -8.92
C LEU A 33 -24.73 -6.78 -9.58
N SER A 34 -25.09 -8.05 -9.50
CA SER A 34 -26.21 -8.65 -10.25
C SER A 34 -27.01 -9.67 -9.42
N GLY A 35 -26.86 -9.65 -8.08
CA GLY A 35 -27.45 -10.58 -7.11
C GLY A 35 -26.70 -11.90 -7.00
N ASP A 36 -26.99 -12.76 -6.01
CA ASP A 36 -26.47 -14.14 -5.89
C ASP A 36 -24.93 -14.30 -5.73
N GLY A 37 -24.25 -13.28 -5.19
CA GLY A 37 -22.85 -13.31 -4.79
C GLY A 37 -21.87 -12.69 -5.78
N SER A 38 -20.56 -12.76 -5.47
CA SER A 38 -19.51 -12.09 -6.26
C SER A 38 -19.45 -12.59 -7.70
N MET A 39 -19.03 -11.72 -8.62
CA MET A 39 -18.86 -12.08 -10.04
C MET A 39 -17.86 -13.24 -10.23
N LEU A 40 -16.81 -13.26 -9.40
CA LEU A 40 -15.86 -14.37 -9.37
C LEU A 40 -16.55 -15.69 -9.00
N ALA A 41 -17.29 -15.72 -7.89
CA ALA A 41 -18.00 -16.91 -7.45
C ALA A 41 -19.01 -17.40 -8.51
N LYS A 42 -19.72 -16.48 -9.18
CA LYS A 42 -20.62 -16.82 -10.30
C LYS A 42 -19.88 -17.47 -11.46
N THR A 43 -18.72 -16.94 -11.83
CA THR A 43 -17.89 -17.49 -12.91
C THR A 43 -17.42 -18.91 -12.56
N LEU A 44 -17.00 -19.14 -11.32
CA LEU A 44 -16.59 -20.46 -10.85
C LEU A 44 -17.75 -21.47 -10.87
N ARG A 45 -18.93 -21.08 -10.37
CA ARG A 45 -20.13 -21.93 -10.44
C ARG A 45 -20.53 -22.26 -11.87
N ARG A 46 -20.41 -21.29 -12.79
CA ARG A 46 -20.68 -21.48 -14.22
C ARG A 46 -19.73 -22.51 -14.83
N LEU A 47 -18.45 -22.47 -14.48
CA LEU A 47 -17.47 -23.46 -14.93
C LEU A 47 -17.74 -24.85 -14.33
N ALA A 48 -18.08 -24.92 -13.04
CA ALA A 48 -18.41 -26.18 -12.37
C ALA A 48 -19.68 -26.86 -12.92
N ALA A 49 -20.55 -26.13 -13.62
CA ALA A 49 -21.81 -26.64 -14.17
C ALA A 49 -21.68 -27.46 -15.46
N ARG A 50 -20.45 -27.78 -15.94
CA ARG A 50 -20.26 -28.62 -17.13
C ARG A 50 -20.82 -30.01 -16.87
N SER A 51 -21.75 -30.47 -17.72
CA SER A 51 -22.45 -31.75 -17.51
C SER A 51 -21.69 -32.99 -18.01
N GLY A 52 -20.53 -32.82 -18.65
CA GLY A 52 -19.73 -33.93 -19.19
C GLY A 52 -18.24 -33.60 -19.25
N GLY A 53 -17.39 -34.61 -19.07
CA GLY A 53 -15.92 -34.47 -19.08
C GLY A 53 -15.33 -33.94 -17.78
N GLU A 54 -14.00 -33.95 -17.69
CA GLU A 54 -13.25 -33.39 -16.57
C GLU A 54 -12.99 -31.90 -16.79
N THR A 55 -13.20 -31.09 -15.74
CA THR A 55 -12.98 -29.63 -15.81
C THR A 55 -12.28 -29.12 -14.55
N PRO A 56 -10.97 -29.35 -14.39
CA PRO A 56 -10.20 -28.70 -13.33
C PRO A 56 -10.26 -27.19 -13.48
N ILE A 57 -10.54 -26.47 -12.39
CA ILE A 57 -10.75 -25.01 -12.40
C ILE A 57 -9.63 -24.32 -11.61
N PHE A 58 -8.80 -23.57 -12.32
CA PHE A 58 -7.75 -22.74 -11.72
C PHE A 58 -8.14 -21.27 -11.73
N LEU A 59 -7.69 -20.54 -10.71
CA LEU A 59 -7.90 -19.11 -10.58
C LEU A 59 -6.55 -18.40 -10.57
N ILE A 60 -6.27 -17.63 -11.62
CA ILE A 60 -5.07 -16.79 -11.68
C ILE A 60 -5.44 -15.43 -11.09
N ALA A 61 -4.90 -15.12 -9.91
CA ALA A 61 -5.27 -13.94 -9.14
C ALA A 61 -4.04 -13.25 -8.56
N SER A 62 -4.15 -11.96 -8.27
CA SER A 62 -3.08 -11.27 -7.55
C SER A 62 -2.96 -11.80 -6.12
N GLU A 63 -1.72 -12.06 -5.69
CA GLU A 63 -1.39 -12.53 -4.35
C GLU A 63 -1.94 -11.62 -3.24
N ARG A 64 -2.08 -10.32 -3.52
CA ARG A 64 -2.68 -9.35 -2.59
C ARG A 64 -4.15 -9.62 -2.25
N HIS A 65 -4.84 -10.43 -3.05
CA HIS A 65 -6.22 -10.82 -2.81
C HIS A 65 -6.37 -12.24 -2.29
N ALA A 66 -5.27 -12.89 -1.89
CA ALA A 66 -5.30 -14.29 -1.49
C ALA A 66 -6.39 -14.57 -0.44
N GLU A 67 -6.46 -13.84 0.66
CA GLU A 67 -7.48 -14.06 1.71
C GLU A 67 -8.91 -13.97 1.15
N ARG A 68 -9.19 -12.95 0.33
CA ARG A 68 -10.52 -12.78 -0.27
C ARG A 68 -10.85 -13.90 -1.25
N VAL A 69 -9.87 -14.31 -2.06
CA VAL A 69 -10.01 -15.46 -2.96
C VAL A 69 -10.36 -16.71 -2.16
N HIS A 70 -9.64 -17.01 -1.07
CA HIS A 70 -9.95 -18.17 -0.23
C HIS A 70 -11.38 -18.15 0.33
N ALA A 71 -11.85 -16.97 0.76
CA ALA A 71 -13.22 -16.80 1.22
C ALA A 71 -14.24 -17.07 0.10
N ASP A 72 -14.02 -16.54 -1.11
CA ASP A 72 -14.89 -16.74 -2.26
C ASP A 72 -14.86 -18.19 -2.79
N LEU A 73 -13.73 -18.90 -2.62
CA LEU A 73 -13.57 -20.31 -3.00
C LEU A 73 -14.15 -21.30 -1.96
N ALA A 74 -14.42 -20.84 -0.73
CA ALA A 74 -14.88 -21.71 0.34
C ALA A 74 -16.19 -22.42 -0.02
N GLY A 75 -16.18 -23.75 -0.02
CA GLY A 75 -17.34 -24.58 -0.35
C GLY A 75 -17.58 -24.83 -1.84
N LEU A 76 -16.69 -24.37 -2.73
CA LEU A 76 -16.72 -24.71 -4.15
C LEU A 76 -15.80 -25.91 -4.45
N ASP A 77 -16.30 -26.87 -5.23
CA ASP A 77 -15.48 -27.94 -5.80
C ASP A 77 -14.84 -27.47 -7.11
N LEU A 78 -13.52 -27.41 -7.13
CA LEU A 78 -12.71 -26.99 -8.29
C LEU A 78 -12.18 -28.17 -9.11
N ALA A 79 -12.66 -29.39 -8.84
CA ALA A 79 -12.33 -30.62 -9.59
C ALA A 79 -10.81 -30.84 -9.76
N GLY A 80 -10.05 -30.63 -8.68
CA GLY A 80 -8.59 -30.77 -8.66
C GLY A 80 -7.80 -29.53 -9.11
N GLY A 81 -8.49 -28.42 -9.36
CA GLY A 81 -7.87 -27.11 -9.57
C GLY A 81 -7.64 -26.33 -8.26
N GLY A 82 -7.19 -25.09 -8.38
CA GLY A 82 -6.89 -24.21 -7.24
C GLY A 82 -6.37 -22.84 -7.67
N PRO A 83 -6.04 -21.96 -6.72
CA PRO A 83 -5.53 -20.63 -7.02
C PRO A 83 -4.04 -20.66 -7.40
N LEU A 84 -3.69 -19.83 -8.38
CA LEU A 84 -2.33 -19.51 -8.84
C LEU A 84 -2.12 -18.01 -8.62
N PHE A 85 -1.21 -17.66 -7.71
CA PHE A 85 -1.00 -16.29 -7.26
C PHE A 85 0.12 -15.59 -8.02
N GLU A 86 -0.26 -14.48 -8.66
CA GLU A 86 0.65 -13.53 -9.30
C GLU A 86 1.09 -12.48 -8.25
N PRO A 87 2.39 -12.34 -7.98
CA PRO A 87 2.89 -11.38 -6.98
C PRO A 87 2.81 -9.92 -7.48
N THR A 88 2.70 -9.73 -8.80
CA THR A 88 2.51 -8.43 -9.45
C THR A 88 1.78 -8.63 -10.79
N GLY A 89 0.96 -7.66 -11.20
CA GLY A 89 0.18 -7.77 -12.43
C GLY A 89 1.03 -7.59 -13.69
N ARG A 90 0.92 -8.53 -14.64
CA ARG A 90 1.62 -8.49 -15.95
C ARG A 90 0.69 -8.59 -17.16
N ASN A 91 -0.58 -8.21 -16.95
CA ASN A 91 -1.63 -8.25 -17.97
C ASN A 91 -1.91 -9.69 -18.48
N THR A 92 -2.82 -9.86 -19.44
CA THR A 92 -3.41 -11.19 -19.73
C THR A 92 -2.48 -12.17 -20.44
N ALA A 93 -1.43 -11.72 -21.13
CA ALA A 93 -0.52 -12.65 -21.83
C ALA A 93 0.26 -13.55 -20.86
N ALA A 94 0.77 -12.99 -19.75
CA ALA A 94 1.48 -13.75 -18.73
C ALA A 94 0.57 -14.79 -18.04
N ALA A 95 -0.68 -14.43 -17.75
CA ALA A 95 -1.68 -15.34 -17.19
C ALA A 95 -2.00 -16.50 -18.15
N VAL A 96 -2.16 -16.23 -19.45
CA VAL A 96 -2.41 -17.27 -20.46
C VAL A 96 -1.19 -18.18 -20.67
N ALA A 97 0.02 -17.64 -20.62
CA ALA A 97 1.25 -18.43 -20.66
C ALA A 97 1.34 -19.36 -19.44
N LEU A 98 1.04 -18.85 -18.24
CA LEU A 98 1.00 -19.62 -16.99
C LEU A 98 -0.05 -20.75 -17.05
N ALA A 99 -1.25 -20.45 -17.55
CA ALA A 99 -2.31 -21.44 -17.76
C ALA A 99 -1.86 -22.57 -18.72
N THR A 100 -1.17 -22.19 -19.80
CA THR A 100 -0.65 -23.12 -20.78
C THR A 100 0.43 -24.03 -20.19
N LEU A 101 1.39 -23.45 -19.45
CA LEU A 101 2.46 -24.19 -18.75
C LEU A 101 1.90 -25.16 -17.71
N ARG A 102 0.96 -24.70 -16.87
CA ARG A 102 0.27 -25.54 -15.88
C ARG A 102 -0.41 -26.74 -16.54
N THR A 103 -1.11 -26.49 -17.64
CA THR A 103 -1.79 -27.55 -18.39
C THR A 103 -0.80 -28.55 -18.96
N LEU A 104 0.24 -28.11 -19.65
CA LEU A 104 1.27 -29.00 -20.21
C LEU A 104 1.97 -29.84 -19.14
N SER A 105 2.22 -29.25 -17.97
CA SER A 105 2.93 -29.90 -16.87
C SER A 105 2.12 -30.99 -16.18
N GLU A 106 0.81 -30.80 -16.00
CA GLU A 106 0.00 -31.68 -15.14
C GLU A 106 -1.14 -32.40 -15.86
N PHE A 107 -1.61 -31.85 -16.97
CA PHE A 107 -2.77 -32.33 -17.71
C PHE A 107 -2.45 -32.69 -19.16
N GLY A 108 -1.16 -32.69 -19.53
CA GLY A 108 -0.69 -32.99 -20.89
C GLY A 108 -1.15 -31.95 -21.91
N ASP A 109 -1.33 -32.37 -23.16
CA ASP A 109 -1.76 -31.48 -24.26
C ASP A 109 -3.29 -31.33 -24.34
N SER A 110 -3.92 -31.06 -23.18
CA SER A 110 -5.37 -30.89 -23.06
C SER A 110 -5.84 -29.54 -23.62
N LEU A 111 -7.15 -29.39 -23.80
CA LEU A 111 -7.76 -28.09 -24.09
C LEU A 111 -7.69 -27.20 -22.85
N VAL A 112 -7.44 -25.91 -23.08
CA VAL A 112 -7.39 -24.84 -22.10
C VAL A 112 -8.48 -23.85 -22.41
N LEU A 113 -9.37 -23.61 -21.43
CA LEU A 113 -10.39 -22.57 -21.49
C LEU A 113 -9.98 -21.43 -20.57
N VAL A 114 -9.79 -20.24 -21.12
CA VAL A 114 -9.48 -19.02 -20.33
C VAL A 114 -10.69 -18.11 -20.32
N VAL A 115 -11.13 -17.68 -19.14
CA VAL A 115 -12.31 -16.82 -18.96
C VAL A 115 -12.00 -15.63 -18.03
N PRO A 116 -12.62 -14.45 -18.25
CA PRO A 116 -12.58 -13.34 -17.30
C PRO A 116 -13.41 -13.63 -16.05
N SER A 117 -12.96 -13.13 -14.89
CA SER A 117 -13.68 -13.25 -13.60
C SER A 117 -14.85 -12.27 -13.45
N ASP A 118 -14.87 -11.19 -14.24
CA ASP A 118 -15.71 -10.02 -14.03
C ASP A 118 -16.76 -9.81 -15.14
N HIS A 119 -17.17 -10.89 -15.82
CA HIS A 119 -18.27 -10.87 -16.80
C HIS A 119 -19.56 -11.46 -16.21
N GLU A 120 -20.69 -10.84 -16.55
CA GLU A 120 -22.01 -11.39 -16.25
C GLU A 120 -22.46 -12.31 -17.40
N ILE A 121 -22.62 -13.59 -17.09
CA ILE A 121 -23.17 -14.60 -18.02
C ILE A 121 -24.18 -15.44 -17.25
N SER A 122 -25.48 -15.18 -17.47
CA SER A 122 -26.58 -15.77 -16.70
C SER A 122 -27.05 -17.13 -17.23
N THR A 123 -26.56 -17.58 -18.39
CA THR A 123 -27.05 -18.77 -19.09
C THR A 123 -25.97 -19.87 -19.19
N ALA A 124 -25.65 -20.52 -18.06
CA ALA A 124 -24.55 -21.49 -17.95
C ALA A 124 -24.62 -22.65 -18.95
N ARG A 125 -25.83 -23.16 -19.27
CA ARG A 125 -26.02 -24.22 -20.27
C ARG A 125 -25.61 -23.76 -21.67
N GLN A 126 -26.03 -22.56 -22.08
CA GLN A 126 -25.69 -21.98 -23.37
C GLN A 126 -24.20 -21.64 -23.46
N PHE A 127 -23.61 -21.22 -22.34
CA PHE A 127 -22.17 -21.01 -22.23
C PHE A 127 -21.42 -22.29 -22.60
N TRP A 128 -21.70 -23.42 -21.93
CA TRP A 128 -21.04 -24.69 -22.25
C TRP A 128 -21.36 -25.21 -23.65
N GLN A 129 -22.58 -25.03 -24.17
CA GLN A 129 -22.90 -25.37 -25.56
C GLN A 129 -22.00 -24.62 -26.56
N SER A 130 -21.75 -23.33 -26.33
CA SER A 130 -20.81 -22.56 -27.16
C SER A 130 -19.38 -23.07 -27.02
N ILE A 131 -18.88 -23.33 -25.80
CA ILE A 131 -17.52 -23.85 -25.59
C ILE A 131 -17.33 -25.19 -26.32
N GLU A 132 -18.27 -26.12 -26.17
CA GLU A 132 -18.19 -27.45 -26.79
C GLU A 132 -18.26 -27.39 -28.32
N ALA A 133 -19.01 -26.44 -28.90
CA ALA A 133 -19.04 -26.23 -30.35
C ALA A 133 -17.65 -25.82 -30.91
N GLY A 134 -16.80 -25.19 -30.09
CA GLY A 134 -15.43 -24.83 -30.45
C GLY A 134 -14.39 -25.93 -30.20
N ALA A 135 -14.73 -26.98 -29.46
CA ALA A 135 -13.73 -27.93 -28.94
C ALA A 135 -12.98 -28.68 -30.05
N GLU A 136 -13.67 -29.12 -31.11
CA GLU A 136 -13.04 -29.81 -32.24
C GLU A 136 -12.05 -28.90 -33.00
N ALA A 137 -12.42 -27.63 -33.23
CA ALA A 137 -11.52 -26.66 -33.85
C ALA A 137 -10.27 -26.42 -32.99
N ALA A 138 -10.43 -26.32 -31.67
CA ALA A 138 -9.32 -26.18 -30.73
C ALA A 138 -8.42 -27.42 -30.72
N ARG A 139 -8.99 -28.64 -30.74
CA ARG A 139 -8.23 -29.90 -30.84
C ARG A 139 -7.41 -29.94 -32.13
N ALA A 140 -7.98 -29.46 -33.24
CA ALA A 140 -7.30 -29.31 -34.53
C ALA A 140 -6.16 -28.25 -34.52
N GLY A 141 -5.91 -27.56 -33.40
CA GLY A 141 -4.82 -26.61 -33.23
C GLY A 141 -5.19 -25.15 -33.52
N ARG A 142 -6.47 -24.85 -33.76
CA ARG A 142 -6.94 -23.47 -33.95
C ARG A 142 -7.09 -22.77 -32.61
N LEU A 143 -6.87 -21.46 -32.59
CA LEU A 143 -7.19 -20.62 -31.43
C LEU A 143 -8.66 -20.21 -31.53
N VAL A 144 -9.50 -20.66 -30.60
CA VAL A 144 -10.94 -20.40 -30.66
C VAL A 144 -11.32 -19.23 -29.77
N VAL A 145 -12.09 -18.30 -30.34
CA VAL A 145 -12.69 -17.14 -29.65
C VAL A 145 -14.20 -17.19 -29.74
N PHE A 146 -14.88 -16.50 -28.81
CA PHE A 146 -16.33 -16.45 -28.75
C PHE A 146 -16.83 -15.03 -28.99
N GLY A 147 -17.65 -14.85 -30.03
CA GLY A 147 -18.08 -13.54 -30.51
C GLY A 147 -19.55 -13.25 -30.19
N ILE A 148 -19.85 -12.04 -29.70
CA ILE A 148 -21.22 -11.53 -29.52
C ILE A 148 -21.57 -10.57 -30.66
N LYS A 149 -22.77 -10.67 -31.21
CA LYS A 149 -23.20 -9.75 -32.27
C LYS A 149 -23.34 -8.32 -31.70
N PRO A 150 -22.67 -7.31 -32.27
CA PRO A 150 -22.73 -5.95 -31.76
C PRO A 150 -24.14 -5.38 -31.87
N ALA A 151 -24.66 -4.84 -30.78
CA ALA A 151 -25.92 -4.10 -30.76
C ALA A 151 -25.73 -2.58 -30.93
N GLN A 152 -24.51 -2.10 -30.68
CA GLN A 152 -24.14 -0.68 -30.70
C GLN A 152 -22.64 -0.50 -31.05
N PRO A 153 -22.19 0.72 -31.41
CA PRO A 153 -20.78 0.98 -31.70
C PRO A 153 -19.98 1.23 -30.40
N GLU A 154 -19.66 0.16 -29.66
CA GLU A 154 -18.92 0.24 -28.40
C GLU A 154 -17.40 0.37 -28.62
N THR A 155 -16.79 1.47 -28.17
CA THR A 155 -15.34 1.70 -28.36
C THR A 155 -14.47 1.01 -27.32
N GLY A 156 -15.07 0.50 -26.23
CA GLY A 156 -14.36 -0.18 -25.14
C GLY A 156 -14.07 -1.66 -25.40
N TYR A 157 -14.63 -2.26 -26.46
CA TYR A 157 -14.51 -3.68 -26.77
C TYR A 157 -13.57 -3.94 -27.96
N GLY A 158 -12.99 -5.15 -28.00
CA GLY A 158 -12.38 -5.71 -29.20
C GLY A 158 -13.43 -6.17 -30.21
N TYR A 159 -13.10 -6.09 -31.49
CA TYR A 159 -13.92 -6.51 -32.61
C TYR A 159 -13.21 -7.61 -33.41
N ILE A 160 -13.99 -8.61 -33.83
CA ILE A 160 -13.56 -9.76 -34.61
C ILE A 160 -14.24 -9.67 -35.97
N GLU A 161 -13.47 -9.48 -37.04
CA GLU A 161 -13.99 -9.56 -38.41
C GLU A 161 -13.98 -11.01 -38.87
N VAL A 162 -15.13 -11.51 -39.32
CA VAL A 162 -15.27 -12.88 -39.83
C VAL A 162 -15.32 -12.93 -41.35
N ALA A 163 -14.81 -14.04 -41.90
CA ALA A 163 -14.93 -14.40 -43.31
C ALA A 163 -15.88 -15.59 -43.48
N ALA A 164 -15.38 -16.72 -43.98
CA ALA A 164 -16.19 -17.89 -44.31
C ALA A 164 -16.73 -18.58 -43.06
N GLU A 165 -17.99 -19.03 -43.15
CA GLU A 165 -18.61 -19.91 -42.16
C GLU A 165 -18.53 -21.35 -42.64
N SER A 166 -18.13 -22.26 -41.74
CA SER A 166 -18.20 -23.70 -41.96
C SER A 166 -18.63 -24.41 -40.68
N GLY A 167 -19.77 -25.11 -40.74
CA GLY A 167 -20.27 -25.90 -39.60
C GLY A 167 -20.58 -25.09 -38.34
N GLY A 168 -20.99 -23.82 -38.47
CA GLY A 168 -21.28 -22.93 -37.33
C GLY A 168 -20.04 -22.27 -36.70
N ILE A 169 -18.86 -22.42 -37.32
CA ILE A 169 -17.61 -21.78 -36.94
C ILE A 169 -17.17 -20.84 -38.06
N PHE A 170 -16.73 -19.64 -37.71
CA PHE A 170 -16.23 -18.66 -38.66
C PHE A 170 -14.70 -18.62 -38.66
N ASP A 171 -14.11 -18.42 -39.84
CA ASP A 171 -12.71 -18.02 -39.95
C ASP A 171 -12.56 -16.53 -39.63
N VAL A 172 -11.57 -16.16 -38.81
CA VAL A 172 -11.31 -14.77 -38.44
C VAL A 172 -10.37 -14.13 -39.46
N SER A 173 -10.82 -13.03 -40.07
CA SER A 173 -10.02 -12.25 -41.01
C SER A 173 -9.04 -11.33 -40.31
N ARG A 174 -9.50 -10.66 -39.25
CA ARG A 174 -8.67 -9.82 -38.40
C ARG A 174 -9.32 -9.59 -37.04
N PHE A 175 -8.47 -9.23 -36.10
CA PHE A 175 -8.85 -8.78 -34.76
C PHE A 175 -8.48 -7.30 -34.62
N VAL A 176 -9.36 -6.51 -33.99
CA VAL A 176 -9.13 -5.08 -33.78
C VAL A 176 -9.54 -4.70 -32.36
N GLU A 177 -8.59 -4.29 -31.53
CA GLU A 177 -8.86 -3.88 -30.15
C GLU A 177 -9.20 -2.39 -30.05
N LYS A 178 -10.35 -2.06 -29.43
CA LYS A 178 -10.77 -0.70 -29.05
C LYS A 178 -10.72 0.34 -30.18
N PRO A 179 -11.53 0.16 -31.23
CA PRO A 179 -11.62 1.12 -32.34
C PRO A 179 -12.19 2.47 -31.88
N ASP A 180 -11.92 3.54 -32.64
CA ASP A 180 -12.64 4.80 -32.47
C ASP A 180 -14.13 4.66 -32.85
N LEU A 181 -14.95 5.62 -32.42
CA LEU A 181 -16.40 5.58 -32.62
C LEU A 181 -16.81 5.48 -34.10
N ALA A 182 -16.12 6.21 -34.99
CA ALA A 182 -16.41 6.20 -36.42
C ALA A 182 -16.15 4.82 -37.03
N THR A 183 -15.06 4.19 -36.60
CA THR A 183 -14.67 2.84 -37.01
C THR A 183 -15.65 1.79 -36.47
N ALA A 184 -16.05 1.88 -35.19
CA ALA A 184 -17.04 1.00 -34.58
C ALA A 184 -18.42 1.08 -35.27
N GLN A 185 -18.85 2.28 -35.68
CA GLN A 185 -20.06 2.48 -36.50
C GLN A 185 -19.93 1.81 -37.86
N GLY A 186 -18.75 1.88 -38.48
CA GLY A 186 -18.43 1.16 -39.72
C GLY A 186 -18.58 -0.36 -39.56
N TYR A 187 -18.08 -0.92 -38.46
CA TYR A 187 -18.17 -2.35 -38.15
C TYR A 187 -19.62 -2.82 -37.98
N LEU A 188 -20.43 -2.05 -37.25
CA LEU A 188 -21.85 -2.34 -37.07
C LEU A 188 -22.60 -2.33 -38.41
N LYS A 189 -22.27 -1.39 -39.31
CA LYS A 189 -22.86 -1.30 -40.65
C LYS A 189 -22.42 -2.46 -41.56
N ALA A 190 -21.18 -2.92 -41.44
CA ALA A 190 -20.65 -4.02 -42.24
C ALA A 190 -21.31 -5.37 -41.88
N GLY A 191 -21.70 -5.56 -40.62
CA GLY A 191 -22.50 -6.70 -40.17
C GLY A 191 -21.74 -8.04 -40.07
N ASN A 192 -20.47 -8.07 -40.51
CA ASN A 192 -19.54 -9.21 -40.40
C ASN A 192 -18.56 -9.07 -39.23
N PHE A 193 -18.91 -8.27 -38.22
CA PHE A 193 -18.09 -8.07 -37.03
C PHE A 193 -18.80 -8.56 -35.77
N TYR A 194 -18.01 -9.08 -34.83
CA TYR A 194 -18.45 -9.55 -33.52
C TYR A 194 -17.63 -8.91 -32.41
N TRP A 195 -18.22 -8.64 -31.25
CA TRP A 195 -17.47 -8.25 -30.05
C TRP A 195 -16.69 -9.43 -29.49
N ASN A 196 -15.43 -9.18 -29.14
CA ASN A 196 -14.60 -10.11 -28.38
C ASN A 196 -15.12 -10.20 -26.94
N THR A 197 -15.40 -11.43 -26.48
CA THR A 197 -15.82 -11.68 -25.10
C THR A 197 -14.67 -11.90 -24.13
N GLY A 198 -13.41 -11.89 -24.61
CA GLY A 198 -12.23 -12.18 -23.80
C GLY A 198 -12.15 -13.63 -23.32
N ILE A 199 -12.96 -14.52 -23.90
CA ILE A 199 -12.96 -15.96 -23.64
C ILE A 199 -12.21 -16.67 -24.76
N PHE A 200 -11.28 -17.53 -24.39
CA PHE A 200 -10.40 -18.23 -25.34
C PHE A 200 -10.43 -19.74 -25.06
N LEU A 201 -10.46 -20.55 -26.12
CA LEU A 201 -10.33 -22.00 -26.05
C LEU A 201 -9.24 -22.46 -27.03
N PHE A 202 -8.26 -23.22 -26.54
CA PHE A 202 -7.14 -23.66 -27.38
C PHE A 202 -6.52 -24.95 -26.85
N ARG A 203 -5.85 -25.72 -27.71
CA ARG A 203 -4.97 -26.81 -27.27
C ARG A 203 -3.68 -26.23 -26.69
N ALA A 204 -3.21 -26.76 -25.56
CA ALA A 204 -2.07 -26.20 -24.83
C ALA A 204 -0.80 -26.06 -25.72
N SER A 205 -0.49 -27.05 -26.55
CA SER A 205 0.66 -26.97 -27.46
C SER A 205 0.49 -25.87 -28.51
N ALA A 206 -0.73 -25.64 -29.01
CA ALA A 206 -0.98 -24.63 -30.03
C ALA A 206 -0.70 -23.22 -29.49
N MET A 207 -1.11 -22.96 -28.23
CA MET A 207 -0.80 -21.69 -27.57
C MET A 207 0.68 -21.54 -27.24
N ARG A 208 1.35 -22.61 -26.77
CA ARG A 208 2.82 -22.61 -26.61
C ARG A 208 3.51 -22.25 -27.93
N ASP A 209 3.11 -22.86 -29.04
CA ASP A 209 3.72 -22.64 -30.35
C ASP A 209 3.48 -21.20 -30.82
N ALA A 210 2.31 -20.63 -30.55
CA ALA A 210 2.01 -19.22 -30.80
C ALA A 210 2.90 -18.28 -29.98
N PHE A 211 3.07 -18.54 -28.68
CA PHE A 211 3.99 -17.79 -27.82
C PHE A 211 5.43 -17.90 -28.31
N ALA A 212 5.90 -19.10 -28.65
CA ALA A 212 7.25 -19.30 -29.17
C ALA A 212 7.49 -18.53 -30.47
N ALA A 213 6.48 -18.41 -31.33
CA ALA A 213 6.58 -17.69 -32.60
C ALA A 213 6.53 -16.16 -32.44
N PHE A 214 5.70 -15.64 -31.54
CA PHE A 214 5.38 -14.20 -31.51
C PHE A 214 5.88 -13.47 -30.26
N GLN A 215 6.07 -14.17 -29.14
CA GLN A 215 6.38 -13.60 -27.82
C GLN A 215 7.28 -14.56 -26.99
N PRO A 216 8.46 -14.97 -27.52
CA PRO A 216 9.32 -15.94 -26.85
C PRO A 216 9.79 -15.46 -25.47
N ASP A 217 10.00 -14.15 -25.30
CA ASP A 217 10.46 -13.56 -24.03
C ASP A 217 9.42 -13.73 -22.91
N ILE A 218 8.13 -13.53 -23.21
CA ILE A 218 7.02 -13.77 -22.26
C ILE A 218 6.99 -15.25 -21.88
N TRP A 219 7.09 -16.15 -22.86
CA TRP A 219 7.07 -17.59 -22.61
C TRP A 219 8.21 -18.04 -21.69
N GLN A 220 9.44 -17.68 -22.03
CA GLN A 220 10.63 -18.10 -21.30
C GLN A 220 10.66 -17.54 -19.88
N ALA A 221 10.31 -16.26 -19.69
CA ALA A 221 10.25 -15.65 -18.37
C ALA A 221 9.14 -16.28 -17.51
N THR A 222 7.96 -16.56 -18.09
CA THR A 222 6.87 -17.24 -17.37
C THR A 222 7.24 -18.68 -17.02
N GLU A 223 7.94 -19.40 -17.91
CA GLU A 223 8.42 -20.75 -17.64
C GLU A 223 9.44 -20.77 -16.50
N ALA A 224 10.38 -19.82 -16.48
CA ALA A 224 11.34 -19.67 -15.39
C ALA A 224 10.63 -19.42 -14.05
N ALA A 225 9.67 -18.49 -14.03
CA ALA A 225 8.89 -18.20 -12.82
C ALA A 225 8.06 -19.42 -12.37
N TYR A 226 7.40 -20.12 -13.28
CA TYR A 226 6.60 -21.31 -12.98
C TYR A 226 7.45 -22.44 -12.37
N ARG A 227 8.66 -22.69 -12.90
CA ARG A 227 9.57 -23.72 -12.38
C ARG A 227 10.07 -23.42 -10.96
N ALA A 228 10.19 -22.14 -10.61
CA ALA A 228 10.62 -21.69 -9.30
C ALA A 228 9.44 -21.37 -8.35
N ALA A 229 8.21 -21.68 -8.76
CA ALA A 229 7.03 -21.47 -7.93
C ALA A 229 7.03 -22.35 -6.68
N THR A 230 6.45 -21.81 -5.61
CA THR A 230 6.27 -22.52 -4.33
C THR A 230 4.81 -22.84 -4.13
N SER A 231 4.51 -23.97 -3.46
CA SER A 231 3.14 -24.38 -3.17
C SER A 231 2.96 -24.60 -1.67
N ASP A 232 1.79 -24.24 -1.18
CA ASP A 232 1.31 -24.58 0.17
C ASP A 232 -0.16 -25.05 0.11
N LEU A 233 -0.84 -25.09 1.26
CA LEU A 233 -2.27 -25.46 1.33
C LEU A 233 -3.20 -24.43 0.69
N SER A 234 -2.71 -23.21 0.49
CA SER A 234 -3.45 -22.04 0.03
C SER A 234 -3.39 -21.92 -1.50
N GLY A 235 -2.29 -22.34 -2.14
CA GLY A 235 -2.18 -22.33 -3.59
C GLY A 235 -0.76 -22.44 -4.11
N LEU A 236 -0.58 -22.08 -5.39
CA LEU A 236 0.73 -21.95 -6.03
C LEU A 236 1.13 -20.48 -6.14
N TYR A 237 2.31 -20.12 -5.65
CA TYR A 237 2.82 -18.75 -5.58
C TYR A 237 4.00 -18.58 -6.54
N MET A 238 3.87 -17.63 -7.48
CA MET A 238 4.95 -17.32 -8.40
C MET A 238 6.02 -16.47 -7.70
N PRO A 239 7.32 -16.73 -7.95
CA PRO A 239 8.41 -15.95 -7.35
C PRO A 239 8.44 -14.56 -7.98
N LEU A 240 8.40 -13.54 -7.13
CA LEU A 240 8.25 -12.17 -7.58
C LEU A 240 9.36 -11.69 -8.50
N GLU A 241 10.63 -11.94 -8.17
CA GLU A 241 11.76 -11.47 -8.99
C GLU A 241 11.62 -11.93 -10.45
N LEU A 242 11.32 -13.21 -10.65
CA LEU A 242 11.16 -13.78 -11.99
C LEU A 242 9.86 -13.35 -12.64
N TYR A 243 8.75 -13.30 -11.90
CA TYR A 243 7.45 -12.91 -12.45
C TYR A 243 7.42 -11.43 -12.84
N ALA A 244 8.10 -10.57 -12.09
CA ALA A 244 8.22 -9.15 -12.39
C ALA A 244 9.04 -8.85 -13.65
N ALA A 245 9.92 -9.77 -14.06
CA ALA A 245 10.69 -9.64 -15.29
C ALA A 245 9.88 -9.96 -16.56
N ILE A 246 8.68 -10.54 -16.43
CA ILE A 246 7.83 -10.88 -17.57
C ILE A 246 7.34 -9.57 -18.24
N PRO A 247 7.50 -9.40 -19.57
CA PRO A 247 6.95 -8.25 -20.28
C PRO A 247 5.43 -8.16 -20.10
N SER A 248 4.94 -6.99 -19.67
CA SER A 248 3.51 -6.77 -19.45
C SER A 248 2.79 -6.46 -20.76
N ASN A 249 1.97 -7.40 -21.25
CA ASN A 249 1.20 -7.25 -22.49
C ASN A 249 -0.13 -8.01 -22.43
N SER A 250 -1.15 -7.58 -23.16
CA SER A 250 -2.41 -8.32 -23.27
C SER A 250 -2.30 -9.45 -24.29
N ILE A 251 -3.00 -10.56 -24.08
CA ILE A 251 -3.04 -11.69 -25.02
C ILE A 251 -3.50 -11.27 -26.42
N ASP A 252 -4.41 -10.28 -26.52
CA ASP A 252 -4.96 -9.79 -27.78
C ASP A 252 -3.86 -9.21 -28.69
N TYR A 253 -3.09 -8.22 -28.19
CA TYR A 253 -1.92 -7.67 -28.90
C TYR A 253 -0.74 -8.65 -29.03
N ALA A 254 -0.52 -9.46 -28.01
CA ALA A 254 0.62 -10.36 -27.91
C ALA A 254 0.54 -11.47 -28.96
N ILE A 255 -0.65 -12.06 -29.13
CA ILE A 255 -0.89 -13.27 -29.91
C ILE A 255 -2.04 -13.11 -30.91
N MET A 256 -3.23 -12.68 -30.47
CA MET A 256 -4.45 -12.78 -31.29
C MET A 256 -4.44 -11.90 -32.54
N GLU A 257 -3.86 -10.70 -32.50
CA GLU A 257 -3.71 -9.86 -33.70
C GLU A 257 -2.69 -10.40 -34.71
N ARG A 258 -1.84 -11.35 -34.29
CA ARG A 258 -0.72 -11.88 -35.09
C ARG A 258 -0.95 -13.29 -35.60
N ALA A 259 -1.77 -14.07 -34.89
CA ALA A 259 -2.10 -15.45 -35.24
C ALA A 259 -3.01 -15.52 -36.46
N LYS A 260 -2.83 -16.53 -37.30
CA LYS A 260 -3.60 -16.73 -38.55
C LYS A 260 -4.72 -17.76 -38.39
N ASP A 261 -4.51 -18.80 -37.60
CA ASP A 261 -5.43 -19.93 -37.47
C ASP A 261 -6.43 -19.73 -36.31
N ILE A 262 -7.17 -18.63 -36.37
CA ILE A 262 -8.20 -18.29 -35.37
C ILE A 262 -9.57 -18.73 -35.88
N ALA A 263 -10.36 -19.36 -35.01
CA ALA A 263 -11.75 -19.72 -35.27
C ALA A 263 -12.67 -18.94 -34.33
N MET A 264 -13.80 -18.44 -34.82
CA MET A 264 -14.80 -17.78 -33.99
C MET A 264 -16.09 -18.61 -33.93
N VAL A 265 -16.54 -18.87 -32.71
CA VAL A 265 -17.87 -19.44 -32.44
C VAL A 265 -18.81 -18.30 -32.02
N PRO A 266 -19.99 -18.14 -32.67
CA PRO A 266 -21.01 -17.21 -32.18
C PRO A 266 -21.47 -17.62 -30.78
N ALA A 267 -21.36 -16.71 -29.82
CA ALA A 267 -21.78 -16.95 -28.45
C ALA A 267 -23.32 -17.00 -28.36
N GLY A 268 -23.85 -18.14 -27.92
CA GLY A 268 -25.29 -18.36 -27.72
C GLY A 268 -25.79 -17.94 -26.34
N PHE A 269 -24.90 -17.44 -25.49
CA PHE A 269 -25.18 -17.05 -24.10
C PHE A 269 -25.40 -15.54 -23.96
N ARG A 270 -26.15 -15.15 -22.92
CA ARG A 270 -26.28 -13.74 -22.54
C ARG A 270 -24.98 -13.27 -21.90
N TRP A 271 -24.43 -12.16 -22.36
CA TRP A 271 -23.14 -11.64 -21.93
C TRP A 271 -23.21 -10.13 -21.71
N ASN A 272 -22.60 -9.65 -20.64
CA ASN A 272 -22.34 -8.24 -20.38
C ASN A 272 -21.04 -8.09 -19.58
N ASP A 273 -20.21 -7.08 -19.92
CA ASP A 273 -18.97 -6.79 -19.20
C ASP A 273 -19.19 -6.03 -17.89
N LEU A 274 -20.41 -5.57 -17.58
CA LEU A 274 -20.76 -4.73 -16.43
C LEU A 274 -19.74 -3.60 -16.18
N GLY A 275 -19.25 -2.98 -17.25
CA GLY A 275 -18.13 -2.05 -17.21
C GLY A 275 -18.47 -0.62 -16.78
N SER A 276 -19.75 -0.29 -16.56
CA SER A 276 -20.22 1.07 -16.27
C SER A 276 -21.53 1.07 -15.46
N TRP A 277 -21.89 2.22 -14.86
CA TRP A 277 -23.20 2.34 -14.18
C TRP A 277 -24.38 2.22 -15.13
N GLN A 278 -24.22 2.61 -16.40
CA GLN A 278 -25.23 2.34 -17.44
C GLN A 278 -25.48 0.85 -17.60
N SER A 279 -24.40 0.07 -17.69
CA SER A 279 -24.50 -1.39 -17.81
C SER A 279 -25.23 -2.01 -16.62
N LEU A 280 -25.05 -1.45 -15.41
CA LEU A 280 -25.75 -1.91 -14.21
C LEU A 280 -27.22 -1.49 -14.16
N LEU A 281 -27.56 -0.30 -14.68
CA LEU A 281 -28.95 0.13 -14.85
C LEU A 281 -29.70 -0.78 -15.84
N ASP A 282 -29.06 -1.12 -16.96
CA ASP A 282 -29.67 -1.90 -18.04
C ASP A 282 -29.92 -3.37 -17.66
N VAL A 283 -29.08 -3.94 -16.78
CA VAL A 283 -29.12 -5.36 -16.39
C VAL A 283 -29.80 -5.55 -15.02
N GLY A 284 -29.78 -4.53 -14.16
CA GLY A 284 -30.29 -4.63 -12.80
C GLY A 284 -31.81 -4.79 -12.72
N PRO A 285 -32.33 -5.41 -11.65
CA PRO A 285 -33.76 -5.46 -11.40
C PRO A 285 -34.28 -4.04 -11.12
N SER A 286 -35.12 -3.54 -12.02
CA SER A 286 -35.68 -2.18 -11.92
C SER A 286 -37.10 -2.15 -11.37
N ASP A 287 -37.46 -1.02 -10.74
CA ASP A 287 -38.82 -0.73 -10.31
C ASP A 287 -39.74 -0.33 -11.48
N SER A 288 -41.01 -0.01 -11.19
CA SER A 288 -41.99 0.43 -12.21
C SER A 288 -41.64 1.74 -12.91
N ARG A 289 -40.63 2.48 -12.43
CA ARG A 289 -40.13 3.74 -12.99
C ARG A 289 -38.73 3.59 -13.60
N GLY A 290 -38.25 2.35 -13.77
CA GLY A 290 -36.96 2.06 -14.37
C GLY A 290 -35.76 2.31 -13.45
N ASN A 291 -35.95 2.52 -12.15
CA ASN A 291 -34.84 2.70 -11.22
C ASN A 291 -34.29 1.35 -10.75
N VAL A 292 -32.97 1.23 -10.69
CA VAL A 292 -32.30 0.13 -9.97
C VAL A 292 -31.90 0.65 -8.60
N ILE A 293 -32.48 0.07 -7.55
CA ILE A 293 -32.28 0.50 -6.16
C ILE A 293 -31.58 -0.61 -5.37
N VAL A 294 -30.45 -0.29 -4.75
CA VAL A 294 -29.64 -1.26 -3.99
C VAL A 294 -29.24 -0.69 -2.63
N GLY A 295 -29.50 -1.45 -1.56
CA GLY A 295 -29.16 -1.06 -0.18
C GLY A 295 -30.23 -0.20 0.50
N ASP A 296 -29.83 0.51 1.57
CA ASP A 296 -30.74 1.35 2.36
C ASP A 296 -30.97 2.70 1.66
N VAL A 297 -32.00 2.74 0.81
CA VAL A 297 -32.29 3.88 -0.08
C VAL A 297 -33.76 4.30 0.03
N VAL A 298 -33.98 5.62 0.17
CA VAL A 298 -35.29 6.25 0.03
C VAL A 298 -35.32 7.08 -1.26
N ALA A 299 -35.99 6.57 -2.29
CA ALA A 299 -36.14 7.26 -3.58
C ALA A 299 -37.58 7.72 -3.79
N ILE A 300 -37.80 9.03 -3.92
CA ILE A 300 -39.11 9.65 -4.17
C ILE A 300 -39.06 10.35 -5.52
N ASP A 301 -40.02 10.09 -6.40
CA ASP A 301 -40.09 10.72 -7.73
C ASP A 301 -38.81 10.62 -8.58
N CYS A 302 -38.07 9.53 -8.41
CA CYS A 302 -36.94 9.19 -9.28
C CYS A 302 -37.38 8.33 -10.48
N GLU A 303 -36.70 8.48 -11.61
CA GLU A 303 -36.94 7.72 -12.85
C GLU A 303 -35.62 7.31 -13.53
N ASN A 304 -35.58 6.12 -14.14
CA ASN A 304 -34.43 5.61 -14.91
C ASN A 304 -33.05 5.81 -14.26
N SER A 305 -32.96 5.66 -12.93
CA SER A 305 -31.75 5.97 -12.17
C SER A 305 -31.16 4.75 -11.48
N TYR A 306 -29.83 4.67 -11.41
CA TYR A 306 -29.12 3.67 -10.61
C TYR A 306 -28.78 4.28 -9.25
N ILE A 307 -29.40 3.81 -8.17
CA ILE A 307 -29.28 4.38 -6.83
C ILE A 307 -28.81 3.31 -5.86
N ARG A 308 -27.58 3.43 -5.36
CA ARG A 308 -26.98 2.48 -4.43
C ARG A 308 -26.47 3.16 -3.16
N GLY A 309 -26.93 2.68 -2.02
CA GLY A 309 -26.39 3.00 -0.70
C GLY A 309 -25.65 1.81 -0.09
N ASP A 310 -24.39 2.00 0.31
CA ASP A 310 -23.56 1.02 0.98
C ASP A 310 -22.98 1.63 2.27
N GLY A 311 -23.54 1.26 3.42
CA GLY A 311 -23.14 1.73 4.75
C GLY A 311 -24.11 2.71 5.44
N ARG A 312 -24.62 3.75 4.76
CA ARG A 312 -25.55 4.74 5.34
C ARG A 312 -26.80 4.91 4.47
N LEU A 313 -27.91 5.35 5.10
CA LEU A 313 -29.15 5.70 4.41
C LEU A 313 -28.91 6.77 3.33
N LEU A 314 -29.32 6.47 2.10
CA LEU A 314 -29.26 7.38 0.96
C LEU A 314 -30.67 7.82 0.55
N SER A 315 -30.96 9.12 0.59
CA SER A 315 -32.24 9.68 0.12
C SER A 315 -32.08 10.47 -1.17
N ALA A 316 -32.92 10.20 -2.18
CA ALA A 316 -32.97 10.93 -3.44
C ALA A 316 -34.42 11.32 -3.80
N ILE A 317 -34.62 12.57 -4.25
CA ILE A 317 -35.94 13.07 -4.65
C ILE A 317 -35.87 13.73 -6.02
N GLY A 318 -36.76 13.34 -6.94
CA GLY A 318 -36.96 14.02 -8.23
C GLY A 318 -35.85 13.77 -9.27
N MET A 319 -35.00 12.77 -9.06
CA MET A 319 -33.81 12.53 -9.89
C MET A 319 -34.12 11.67 -11.11
N LYS A 320 -33.59 12.03 -12.28
CA LYS A 320 -33.85 11.32 -13.55
C LYS A 320 -32.56 11.02 -14.30
N ASP A 321 -32.43 9.80 -14.83
CA ASP A 321 -31.28 9.35 -15.62
C ASP A 321 -29.92 9.57 -14.92
N VAL A 322 -29.86 9.36 -13.59
CA VAL A 322 -28.63 9.51 -12.79
C VAL A 322 -28.15 8.22 -12.13
N ALA A 323 -26.84 8.11 -11.97
CA ALA A 323 -26.19 7.17 -11.08
C ALA A 323 -25.83 7.89 -9.78
N ILE A 324 -26.33 7.40 -8.64
CA ILE A 324 -26.00 7.87 -7.29
C ILE A 324 -25.47 6.66 -6.52
N VAL A 325 -24.20 6.68 -6.15
CA VAL A 325 -23.53 5.56 -5.49
C VAL A 325 -22.82 6.07 -4.25
N SER A 326 -23.29 5.70 -3.07
CA SER A 326 -22.72 6.10 -1.80
C SER A 326 -22.09 4.92 -1.09
N THR A 327 -20.80 5.03 -0.74
CA THR A 327 -20.10 4.17 0.22
C THR A 327 -19.90 4.91 1.55
N ALA A 328 -19.31 4.25 2.54
CA ALA A 328 -19.09 4.84 3.87
C ALA A 328 -18.21 6.11 3.85
N ASP A 329 -17.34 6.25 2.86
CA ASP A 329 -16.32 7.31 2.76
C ASP A 329 -16.44 8.19 1.50
N ALA A 330 -17.26 7.81 0.51
CA ALA A 330 -17.37 8.53 -0.75
C ALA A 330 -18.77 8.43 -1.36
N THR A 331 -19.18 9.47 -2.10
CA THR A 331 -20.41 9.45 -2.90
C THR A 331 -20.10 9.89 -4.32
N PHE A 332 -20.53 9.11 -5.29
CA PHE A 332 -20.49 9.43 -6.71
C PHE A 332 -21.88 9.77 -7.23
N VAL A 333 -21.96 10.86 -8.00
CA VAL A 333 -23.20 11.31 -8.65
C VAL A 333 -22.87 11.76 -10.07
N ALA A 334 -23.54 11.19 -11.06
CA ALA A 334 -23.44 11.64 -12.45
C ALA A 334 -24.67 11.21 -13.27
N PRO A 335 -24.97 11.87 -14.40
CA PRO A 335 -25.84 11.28 -15.41
C PRO A 335 -25.31 9.89 -15.81
N VAL A 336 -26.21 8.91 -15.98
CA VAL A 336 -25.81 7.53 -16.29
C VAL A 336 -25.08 7.46 -17.64
N SER A 337 -25.45 8.32 -18.59
CA SER A 337 -24.77 8.49 -19.88
C SER A 337 -23.30 8.92 -19.78
N HIS A 338 -22.88 9.49 -18.65
CA HIS A 338 -21.50 9.94 -18.41
C HIS A 338 -20.69 8.95 -17.54
N SER A 339 -21.20 7.74 -17.30
CA SER A 339 -20.54 6.73 -16.45
C SER A 339 -19.08 6.42 -16.85
N GLN A 340 -18.74 6.51 -18.13
CA GLN A 340 -17.38 6.26 -18.61
C GLN A 340 -16.36 7.31 -18.10
N HIS A 341 -16.81 8.48 -17.64
CA HIS A 341 -15.95 9.53 -17.12
C HIS A 341 -15.43 9.29 -15.69
N VAL A 342 -15.84 8.21 -15.01
CA VAL A 342 -15.32 7.83 -13.67
C VAL A 342 -13.79 7.79 -13.65
N LYS A 343 -13.15 7.36 -14.75
CA LYS A 343 -11.69 7.34 -14.86
C LYS A 343 -11.03 8.70 -14.59
N LYS A 344 -11.66 9.80 -15.01
CA LYS A 344 -11.15 11.17 -14.77
C LYS A 344 -11.12 11.51 -13.27
N VAL A 345 -12.12 11.03 -12.53
CA VAL A 345 -12.18 11.20 -11.07
C VAL A 345 -11.06 10.39 -10.41
N VAL A 346 -10.92 9.11 -10.76
CA VAL A 346 -9.86 8.23 -10.23
C VAL A 346 -8.47 8.81 -10.49
N GLU A 347 -8.18 9.25 -11.72
CA GLU A 347 -6.91 9.90 -12.08
C GLU A 347 -6.63 11.17 -11.26
N GLN A 348 -7.66 11.97 -10.97
CA GLN A 348 -7.51 13.16 -10.14
C GLN A 348 -7.26 12.81 -8.66
N LEU A 349 -7.98 11.82 -8.12
CA LEU A 349 -7.78 11.32 -6.77
C LEU A 349 -6.34 10.78 -6.60
N GLU A 350 -5.86 9.99 -7.55
CA GLU A 350 -4.48 9.48 -7.58
C GLU A 350 -3.44 10.61 -7.62
N ARG A 351 -3.62 11.61 -8.47
CA ARG A 351 -2.74 12.79 -8.52
C ARG A 351 -2.68 13.54 -7.19
N SER A 352 -3.79 13.57 -6.46
CA SER A 352 -3.89 14.21 -5.14
C SER A 352 -3.42 13.34 -3.97
N GLY A 353 -3.04 12.08 -4.23
CA GLY A 353 -2.56 11.13 -3.22
C GLY A 353 -3.67 10.64 -2.29
N ARG A 354 -4.91 10.53 -2.79
CA ARG A 354 -6.08 10.14 -2.01
C ARG A 354 -6.19 8.62 -1.85
N LEU A 355 -6.62 8.18 -0.67
CA LEU A 355 -6.67 6.76 -0.29
C LEU A 355 -7.90 6.05 -0.86
N GLU A 356 -8.92 6.81 -1.25
CA GLU A 356 -10.23 6.30 -1.67
C GLU A 356 -10.20 5.53 -3.00
N THR A 357 -9.08 5.56 -3.74
CA THR A 357 -8.88 4.72 -4.93
C THR A 357 -8.27 3.37 -4.59
N ARG A 358 -7.62 3.24 -3.43
CA ARG A 358 -6.86 2.06 -3.02
C ARG A 358 -7.57 1.20 -1.97
N PHE A 359 -8.26 1.83 -1.02
CA PHE A 359 -8.75 1.15 0.18
C PHE A 359 -10.25 1.23 0.37
N THR A 360 -10.84 0.12 0.77
CA THR A 360 -12.24 0.00 1.20
C THR A 360 -12.31 0.24 2.70
N PRO A 361 -13.06 1.24 3.20
CA PRO A 361 -13.19 1.47 4.64
C PRO A 361 -13.83 0.26 5.34
N ALA A 362 -13.36 -0.07 6.54
CA ALA A 362 -13.97 -1.10 7.38
C ALA A 362 -15.39 -0.67 7.79
N HIS A 363 -16.38 -1.55 7.58
CA HIS A 363 -17.80 -1.25 7.80
C HIS A 363 -18.26 -1.47 9.26
N ASP A 364 -17.44 -2.15 10.07
CA ASP A 364 -17.85 -2.85 11.29
C ASP A 364 -17.36 -2.22 12.60
N ARG A 365 -16.71 -1.04 12.55
CA ARG A 365 -16.29 -0.34 13.77
C ARG A 365 -16.68 1.12 13.71
N VAL A 366 -17.64 1.51 14.54
CA VAL A 366 -17.74 2.92 14.96
C VAL A 366 -16.49 3.19 15.78
N ILE A 367 -15.49 3.78 15.14
CA ILE A 367 -14.26 4.19 15.81
C ILE A 367 -14.52 5.57 16.42
N GLU A 368 -14.74 5.61 17.73
CA GLU A 368 -14.88 6.85 18.49
C GLU A 368 -13.50 7.49 18.71
N SER A 369 -13.32 8.71 18.20
CA SER A 369 -12.11 9.48 18.46
C SER A 369 -11.97 9.74 19.96
N GLY A 370 -10.78 9.47 20.51
CA GLY A 370 -10.49 9.53 21.93
C GLY A 370 -10.71 8.22 22.69
N ALA A 371 -11.08 7.12 22.03
CA ALA A 371 -11.35 5.83 22.70
C ALA A 371 -10.16 5.33 23.54
N TRP A 372 -8.93 5.54 23.08
CA TRP A 372 -7.71 5.13 23.79
C TRP A 372 -7.19 6.17 24.79
N ARG A 373 -7.77 7.38 24.86
CA ARG A 373 -7.26 8.50 25.67
C ARG A 373 -6.93 8.13 27.12
N ARG A 374 -7.88 7.47 27.82
CA ARG A 374 -7.69 7.05 29.23
C ARG A 374 -6.54 6.06 29.38
N ARG A 375 -6.45 5.07 28.50
CA ARG A 375 -5.40 4.04 28.53
C ARG A 375 -4.03 4.65 28.21
N VAL A 376 -3.96 5.53 27.20
CA VAL A 376 -2.75 6.25 26.84
C VAL A 376 -2.24 7.13 27.97
N HIS A 377 -3.13 7.93 28.58
CA HIS A 377 -2.78 8.78 29.70
C HIS A 377 -2.28 7.95 30.89
N HIS A 378 -2.97 6.86 31.24
CA HIS A 378 -2.55 5.99 32.33
C HIS A 378 -1.17 5.38 32.06
N TRP A 379 -0.97 4.78 30.88
CA TRP A 379 0.31 4.17 30.53
C TRP A 379 1.45 5.19 30.58
N LEU A 380 1.27 6.38 29.99
CA LEU A 380 2.31 7.40 29.98
C LEU A 380 2.65 7.90 31.39
N PHE A 381 1.67 8.46 32.09
CA PHE A 381 1.94 9.24 33.30
C PHE A 381 1.97 8.41 34.59
N GLN A 382 1.38 7.22 34.60
CA GLN A 382 1.26 6.38 35.81
C GLN A 382 2.12 5.11 35.75
N GLU A 383 2.53 4.66 34.57
CA GLU A 383 3.36 3.45 34.41
C GLU A 383 4.75 3.77 33.87
N THR A 384 4.83 4.29 32.63
CA THR A 384 6.09 4.41 31.87
C THR A 384 6.98 5.52 32.44
N LEU A 385 6.46 6.75 32.58
CA LEU A 385 7.27 7.88 33.06
C LEU A 385 7.82 7.64 34.48
N PRO A 386 7.03 7.17 35.46
CA PRO A 386 7.55 6.82 36.79
C PRO A 386 8.66 5.77 36.75
N LEU A 387 8.51 4.69 35.98
CA LEU A 387 9.52 3.63 35.87
C LEU A 387 10.83 4.16 35.26
N TRP A 388 10.75 4.88 34.15
CA TRP A 388 11.93 5.39 33.45
C TRP A 388 12.61 6.55 34.19
N SER A 389 11.86 7.28 35.03
CA SER A 389 12.42 8.31 35.93
C SER A 389 13.23 7.79 37.11
N THR A 390 13.19 6.48 37.33
CA THR A 390 13.88 5.79 38.42
C THR A 390 14.83 4.74 37.87
N SER A 391 14.32 3.56 37.47
CA SER A 391 15.14 2.46 36.93
C SER A 391 15.88 2.82 35.64
N GLY A 392 15.37 3.78 34.86
CA GLY A 392 16.01 4.26 33.64
C GLY A 392 17.19 5.21 33.88
N VAL A 393 17.39 5.69 35.11
CA VAL A 393 18.40 6.70 35.47
C VAL A 393 19.62 6.04 36.08
N ASP A 394 20.80 6.38 35.58
CA ASP A 394 22.06 5.94 36.17
C ASP A 394 22.54 6.97 37.19
N GLU A 395 22.11 6.77 38.43
CA GLU A 395 22.49 7.62 39.58
C GLU A 395 23.97 7.41 40.00
N ARG A 396 24.63 6.34 39.51
CA ARG A 396 26.01 6.01 39.90
C ARG A 396 27.05 6.69 39.02
N HIS A 397 26.85 6.63 37.71
CA HIS A 397 27.80 7.14 36.71
C HIS A 397 27.27 8.35 35.92
N GLY A 398 26.01 8.73 36.15
CA GLY A 398 25.35 9.82 35.45
C GLY A 398 24.69 9.38 34.14
N GLY A 399 23.79 10.24 33.66
CA GLY A 399 22.97 9.98 32.48
C GLY A 399 21.95 8.87 32.71
N PHE A 400 21.60 8.17 31.63
CA PHE A 400 20.54 7.18 31.59
C PHE A 400 21.05 5.81 31.17
N HIS A 401 20.33 4.76 31.54
CA HIS A 401 20.58 3.41 31.08
C HIS A 401 20.09 3.22 29.63
N GLU A 402 20.87 2.50 28.83
CA GLU A 402 20.58 2.30 27.40
C GLU A 402 19.38 1.38 27.15
N ALA A 403 19.11 0.47 28.10
CA ALA A 403 17.98 -0.44 28.05
C ALA A 403 17.64 -0.96 29.45
N LEU A 404 16.39 -1.40 29.63
CA LEU A 404 15.94 -2.17 30.78
C LEU A 404 15.68 -3.63 30.39
N GLY A 405 15.80 -4.54 31.35
CA GLY A 405 15.24 -5.89 31.25
C GLY A 405 13.72 -5.85 31.37
N PHE A 406 13.04 -6.94 30.99
CA PHE A 406 11.59 -7.05 31.18
C PHE A 406 11.16 -7.16 32.65
N ASP A 407 12.11 -7.35 33.57
CA ASP A 407 11.88 -7.22 35.02
C ASP A 407 11.99 -5.76 35.52
N GLY A 408 12.27 -4.81 34.63
CA GLY A 408 12.46 -3.39 34.96
C GLY A 408 13.86 -3.07 35.51
N SER A 409 14.79 -4.02 35.52
CA SER A 409 16.18 -3.80 35.97
C SER A 409 17.04 -3.14 34.88
N PRO A 410 17.98 -2.26 35.22
CA PRO A 410 18.86 -1.64 34.24
C PRO A 410 19.87 -2.62 33.66
N LEU A 411 20.05 -2.58 32.34
CA LEU A 411 21.09 -3.36 31.65
C LEU A 411 22.36 -2.53 31.48
N MET A 412 23.49 -3.11 31.89
CA MET A 412 24.80 -2.46 31.84
C MET A 412 25.38 -2.47 30.42
N LYS A 413 24.93 -1.52 29.60
CA LYS A 413 25.33 -1.34 28.20
C LYS A 413 26.00 0.03 28.00
N PRO A 414 26.91 0.17 27.01
CA PRO A 414 27.43 1.47 26.60
C PRO A 414 26.32 2.47 26.29
N LYS A 415 26.54 3.73 26.64
CA LYS A 415 25.59 4.84 26.55
C LYS A 415 25.80 5.57 25.22
N ARG A 416 24.83 5.51 24.32
CA ARG A 416 24.89 6.25 23.05
C ARG A 416 24.40 7.68 23.23
N MET A 417 25.09 8.66 22.64
CA MET A 417 24.76 10.07 22.81
C MET A 417 23.32 10.39 22.39
N ARG A 418 22.87 9.90 21.22
CA ARG A 418 21.45 10.00 20.82
C ARG A 418 20.47 9.50 21.87
N THR A 419 20.78 8.42 22.58
CA THR A 419 19.88 7.85 23.58
C THR A 419 19.81 8.74 24.82
N GLN A 420 20.95 9.31 25.23
CA GLN A 420 20.99 10.28 26.34
C GLN A 420 20.17 11.53 26.01
N ALA A 421 20.36 12.08 24.81
CA ALA A 421 19.62 13.24 24.34
C ALA A 421 18.11 12.95 24.24
N ARG A 422 17.72 11.78 23.70
CA ARG A 422 16.32 11.36 23.58
C ARG A 422 15.60 11.21 24.93
N GLN A 423 16.31 10.78 25.97
CA GLN A 423 15.78 10.75 27.35
C GLN A 423 15.54 12.17 27.89
N VAL A 424 16.50 13.09 27.71
CA VAL A 424 16.31 14.52 28.06
C VAL A 424 15.08 15.10 27.37
N TYR A 425 14.93 14.85 26.06
CA TYR A 425 13.73 15.25 25.34
C TYR A 425 12.45 14.66 25.95
N ALA A 426 12.43 13.35 26.24
CA ALA A 426 11.23 12.67 26.72
C ALA A 426 10.74 13.29 28.04
N PHE A 427 11.65 13.58 28.97
CA PHE A 427 11.31 14.24 30.23
C PHE A 427 10.94 15.73 30.04
N ALA A 428 11.57 16.45 29.13
CA ALA A 428 11.19 17.82 28.78
C ALA A 428 9.77 17.90 28.20
N VAL A 429 9.43 16.99 27.28
CA VAL A 429 8.07 16.89 26.74
C VAL A 429 7.08 16.50 27.83
N ALA A 430 7.39 15.51 28.67
CA ALA A 430 6.51 15.13 29.78
C ALA A 430 6.23 16.31 30.73
N SER A 431 7.25 17.10 31.08
CA SER A 431 7.12 18.32 31.89
C SER A 431 6.17 19.32 31.23
N ALA A 432 6.38 19.61 29.95
CA ALA A 432 5.54 20.53 29.18
C ALA A 432 4.08 20.08 29.01
N ARG A 433 3.74 18.82 29.36
CA ARG A 433 2.38 18.28 29.37
C ARG A 433 1.84 18.06 30.80
N GLY A 434 2.50 18.64 31.81
CA GLY A 434 2.01 18.66 33.18
C GLY A 434 2.27 17.37 33.96
N TRP A 435 3.25 16.55 33.57
CA TRP A 435 3.69 15.46 34.42
C TRP A 435 4.26 16.01 35.74
N ASP A 436 3.81 15.45 36.87
CA ASP A 436 4.14 15.87 38.23
C ASP A 436 5.42 15.22 38.80
N GLY A 437 6.13 14.45 37.97
CA GLY A 437 7.41 13.84 38.34
C GLY A 437 8.59 14.82 38.36
N PRO A 438 9.81 14.35 38.68
CA PRO A 438 10.99 15.19 38.88
C PRO A 438 11.66 15.60 37.55
N ALA A 439 10.89 16.11 36.59
CA ALA A 439 11.36 16.35 35.23
C ALA A 439 12.56 17.31 35.16
N ASP A 440 12.54 18.43 35.89
CA ASP A 440 13.64 19.40 35.91
C ASP A 440 14.97 18.76 36.36
N ARG A 441 14.91 17.89 37.38
CA ARG A 441 16.07 17.12 37.87
C ARG A 441 16.61 16.21 36.78
N LEU A 442 15.73 15.51 36.06
CA LEU A 442 16.11 14.53 35.04
C LEU A 442 16.70 15.21 33.80
N ILE A 443 16.13 16.34 33.39
CA ILE A 443 16.64 17.17 32.30
C ILE A 443 18.05 17.66 32.64
N ALA A 444 18.24 18.23 33.84
CA ALA A 444 19.54 18.68 34.32
C ALA A 444 20.54 17.52 34.40
N HIS A 445 20.17 16.39 35.00
CA HIS A 445 21.02 15.20 35.12
C HIS A 445 21.53 14.69 33.77
N GLY A 446 20.66 14.65 32.76
CA GLY A 446 21.05 14.26 31.40
C GLY A 446 21.99 15.28 30.74
N ILE A 447 21.68 16.57 30.84
CA ILE A 447 22.52 17.64 30.27
C ILE A 447 23.89 17.69 30.94
N ASP A 448 23.96 17.59 32.27
CA ASP A 448 25.20 17.57 33.03
C ASP A 448 26.09 16.40 32.64
N PHE A 449 25.50 15.21 32.47
CA PHE A 449 26.23 14.03 32.00
C PHE A 449 26.75 14.23 30.56
N MET A 450 25.89 14.66 29.64
CA MET A 450 26.30 14.89 28.24
C MET A 450 27.42 15.92 28.19
N ALA A 451 27.23 17.10 28.78
CA ALA A 451 28.20 18.20 28.74
C ALA A 451 29.49 17.88 29.51
N GLY A 452 29.41 17.14 30.61
CA GLY A 452 30.56 16.81 31.45
C GLY A 452 31.40 15.63 30.94
N LYS A 453 30.82 14.71 30.17
CA LYS A 453 31.50 13.47 29.75
C LYS A 453 31.55 13.25 28.23
N GLY A 454 30.63 13.87 27.49
CA GLY A 454 30.39 13.57 26.08
C GLY A 454 30.91 14.61 25.10
N ARG A 455 31.62 15.65 25.56
CA ARG A 455 32.23 16.66 24.68
C ARG A 455 33.56 16.16 24.11
N THR A 456 33.84 16.51 22.87
CA THR A 456 35.15 16.31 22.24
C THR A 456 36.03 17.55 22.40
N ASP A 457 37.33 17.42 22.11
CA ASP A 457 38.27 18.54 22.09
C ASP A 457 37.93 19.59 21.02
N ARG A 458 37.19 19.21 19.98
CA ARG A 458 36.70 20.11 18.93
C ARG A 458 35.41 20.84 19.30
N GLY A 459 34.81 20.53 20.44
CA GLY A 459 33.52 21.10 20.85
C GLY A 459 32.32 20.44 20.18
N GLY A 460 32.47 19.22 19.67
CA GLY A 460 31.37 18.34 19.24
C GLY A 460 30.92 17.39 20.35
N TRP A 461 30.20 16.34 19.95
CA TRP A 461 29.68 15.30 20.84
C TRP A 461 30.18 13.92 20.41
N VAL A 462 30.65 13.12 21.37
CA VAL A 462 31.08 11.73 21.14
C VAL A 462 29.87 10.85 20.79
N ARG A 463 30.05 9.84 19.94
CA ARG A 463 29.00 8.87 19.59
C ARG A 463 28.60 7.98 20.78
N THR A 464 29.58 7.41 21.47
CA THR A 464 29.33 6.40 22.52
C THR A 464 30.25 6.57 23.72
N LEU A 465 29.67 6.42 24.91
CA LEU A 465 30.39 6.31 26.18
C LEU A 465 30.26 4.90 26.75
N ASN A 466 31.27 4.46 27.51
CA ASN A 466 31.18 3.28 28.35
C ASN A 466 30.16 3.50 29.47
N VAL A 467 29.82 2.41 30.16
CA VAL A 467 28.87 2.43 31.29
C VAL A 467 29.31 3.42 32.38
N ASP A 468 30.62 3.54 32.63
CA ASP A 468 31.19 4.44 33.64
C ASP A 468 31.30 5.91 33.20
N GLY A 469 30.87 6.23 31.98
CA GLY A 469 30.95 7.56 31.39
C GLY A 469 32.30 7.92 30.76
N SER A 470 33.26 6.99 30.66
CA SER A 470 34.46 7.19 29.84
C SER A 470 34.12 7.09 28.35
N VAL A 471 34.87 7.79 27.47
CA VAL A 471 34.61 7.77 26.02
C VAL A 471 34.94 6.39 25.45
N ALA A 472 33.98 5.79 24.74
CA ALA A 472 34.14 4.50 24.06
C ALA A 472 34.35 4.67 22.55
N ASP A 473 33.60 5.59 21.94
CA ASP A 473 33.73 5.99 20.54
C ASP A 473 33.61 7.52 20.47
N ALA A 474 34.72 8.16 20.11
CA ALA A 474 34.83 9.62 20.00
C ALA A 474 34.35 10.18 18.66
N THR A 475 33.88 9.35 17.72
CA THR A 475 33.41 9.85 16.42
C THR A 475 32.30 10.87 16.61
N GLU A 476 32.38 11.96 15.86
CA GLU A 476 31.38 13.01 15.79
C GLU A 476 30.55 12.79 14.52
N ASP A 477 29.24 12.59 14.69
CA ASP A 477 28.33 12.36 13.56
C ASP A 477 27.07 13.20 13.62
N THR A 478 26.50 13.47 12.44
CA THR A 478 25.34 14.35 12.29
C THR A 478 24.09 13.81 12.99
N TYR A 479 23.94 12.49 13.10
CA TYR A 479 22.77 11.91 13.73
C TYR A 479 22.75 12.16 15.23
N ASP A 480 23.85 11.88 15.94
CA ASP A 480 23.93 12.16 17.36
C ASP A 480 23.82 13.67 17.66
N HIS A 481 24.44 14.53 16.84
CA HIS A 481 24.31 15.98 16.98
C HIS A 481 22.87 16.48 16.76
N SER A 482 22.13 15.91 15.81
CA SER A 482 20.72 16.25 15.59
C SER A 482 19.85 15.90 16.80
N CYS A 483 20.08 14.75 17.43
CA CYS A 483 19.37 14.35 18.65
C CYS A 483 19.71 15.28 19.82
N VAL A 484 20.99 15.68 19.97
CA VAL A 484 21.41 16.65 21.00
C VAL A 484 20.75 18.00 20.78
N LEU A 485 20.75 18.53 19.54
CA LEU A 485 20.08 19.79 19.23
C LEU A 485 18.59 19.74 19.57
N LEU A 486 17.90 18.66 19.22
CA LEU A 486 16.48 18.48 19.54
C LEU A 486 16.24 18.46 21.06
N ALA A 487 17.06 17.73 21.81
CA ALA A 487 16.96 17.66 23.26
C ALA A 487 17.19 19.04 23.92
N LEU A 488 18.20 19.78 23.46
CA LEU A 488 18.52 21.11 23.98
C LEU A 488 17.44 22.14 23.65
N ALA A 489 16.80 22.07 22.48
CA ALA A 489 15.65 22.94 22.16
C ALA A 489 14.51 22.75 23.17
N HIS A 490 14.16 21.50 23.48
CA HIS A 490 13.09 21.18 24.43
C HIS A 490 13.48 21.47 25.88
N ALA A 491 14.74 21.24 26.25
CA ALA A 491 15.26 21.62 27.56
C ALA A 491 15.26 23.15 27.75
N HIS A 492 15.61 23.92 26.71
CA HIS A 492 15.54 25.38 26.73
C HIS A 492 14.09 25.87 26.91
N MET A 493 13.13 25.30 26.16
CA MET A 493 11.71 25.59 26.34
C MET A 493 11.20 25.21 27.74
N SER A 494 11.85 24.25 28.41
CA SER A 494 11.55 23.83 29.79
C SER A 494 12.31 24.65 30.85
N GLY A 495 13.08 25.66 30.46
CA GLY A 495 13.78 26.55 31.38
C GLY A 495 15.15 26.07 31.88
N ASN A 496 15.77 25.06 31.27
CA ASN A 496 17.14 24.67 31.62
C ASN A 496 18.13 25.79 31.24
N PRO A 497 19.01 26.22 32.18
CA PRO A 497 19.84 27.41 31.99
C PRO A 497 21.01 27.23 31.00
N ASP A 498 21.49 25.99 30.81
CA ASP A 498 22.63 25.70 29.94
C ASP A 498 22.24 25.36 28.51
N ALA A 499 20.97 25.01 28.30
CA ALA A 499 20.50 24.43 27.04
C ALA A 499 20.69 25.36 25.84
N LEU A 500 20.48 26.68 26.00
CA LEU A 500 20.65 27.66 24.92
C LEU A 500 22.12 27.72 24.48
N ARG A 501 23.04 27.94 25.41
CA ARG A 501 24.48 28.04 25.15
C ARG A 501 25.02 26.76 24.50
N LEU A 502 24.67 25.59 25.04
CA LEU A 502 25.08 24.31 24.46
C LEU A 502 24.49 24.09 23.06
N GLY A 503 23.28 24.58 22.81
CA GLY A 503 22.65 24.55 21.49
C GLY A 503 23.44 25.39 20.48
N GLU A 504 23.79 26.62 20.84
CA GLU A 504 24.62 27.52 20.02
C GLU A 504 26.00 26.93 19.71
N GLU A 505 26.67 26.36 20.72
CA GLU A 505 27.94 25.63 20.52
C GLU A 505 27.78 24.44 19.56
N THR A 506 26.67 23.70 19.67
CA THR A 506 26.40 22.55 18.80
C THR A 506 26.10 22.97 17.36
N PHE A 507 25.39 24.09 17.16
CA PHE A 507 25.21 24.67 15.82
C PHE A 507 26.53 25.13 15.22
N ALA A 508 27.38 25.80 16.01
CA ALA A 508 28.69 26.24 15.56
C ALA A 508 29.57 25.04 15.13
N PHE A 509 29.53 23.94 15.88
CA PHE A 509 30.22 22.70 15.50
C PHE A 509 29.64 22.11 14.20
N LEU A 510 28.32 22.04 14.08
CA LEU A 510 27.64 21.52 12.88
C LEU A 510 28.09 22.28 11.63
N ASP A 511 28.11 23.62 11.69
CA ASP A 511 28.55 24.49 10.59
C ASP A 511 30.04 24.32 10.26
N ALA A 512 30.89 24.17 11.27
CA ALA A 512 32.34 24.11 11.09
C ALA A 512 32.84 22.75 10.60
N HIS A 513 32.17 21.65 10.98
CA HIS A 513 32.73 20.30 10.88
C HIS A 513 31.84 19.27 10.22
N LEU A 514 30.52 19.50 10.15
CA LEU A 514 29.57 18.53 9.60
C LEU A 514 28.83 19.05 8.37
N GLU A 515 28.81 20.36 8.11
CA GLU A 515 28.31 20.89 6.85
C GLU A 515 29.24 20.48 5.69
N ASP A 516 28.66 19.93 4.62
CA ASP A 516 29.42 19.63 3.41
C ASP A 516 29.90 20.95 2.79
N SER A 517 31.20 21.08 2.57
CA SER A 517 31.81 22.31 2.00
C SER A 517 31.28 22.65 0.60
N ARG A 518 30.68 21.69 -0.09
CA ARG A 518 29.97 21.88 -1.37
C ARG A 518 28.56 22.45 -1.19
N MET A 519 28.12 22.65 0.06
CA MET A 519 26.79 23.11 0.47
C MET A 519 25.64 22.16 0.09
N THR A 520 25.97 20.90 -0.19
CA THR A 520 25.02 19.86 -0.63
C THR A 520 24.40 19.07 0.52
N GLY A 521 24.35 19.62 1.75
CA GLY A 521 23.82 18.92 2.93
C GLY A 521 24.86 18.76 4.02
N PHE A 522 24.73 17.71 4.82
CA PHE A 522 25.61 17.39 5.94
C PHE A 522 26.31 16.05 5.71
N LEU A 523 27.54 15.97 6.22
CA LEU A 523 28.37 14.76 6.24
C LEU A 523 27.79 13.75 7.23
N GLU A 524 28.06 12.46 7.03
CA GLU A 524 27.72 11.45 8.03
C GLU A 524 28.56 11.66 9.30
N THR A 525 29.87 11.78 9.13
CA THR A 525 30.84 12.02 10.21
C THR A 525 31.74 13.22 9.90
N SER A 526 32.34 13.80 10.93
CA SER A 526 33.27 14.94 10.84
C SER A 526 34.53 14.67 10.01
N ASP A 527 34.85 13.41 9.78
CA ASP A 527 36.07 12.98 9.09
C ASP A 527 35.82 12.74 7.58
N GLY A 528 34.56 12.83 7.14
CA GLY A 528 34.14 12.75 5.74
C GLY A 528 34.09 11.32 5.23
N GLU A 529 32.87 10.78 5.11
CA GLU A 529 32.60 9.48 4.46
C GLU A 529 32.03 9.66 3.05
N GLY A 530 32.14 8.61 2.22
CA GLY A 530 31.56 8.60 0.86
C GLY A 530 30.08 8.21 0.80
N GLU A 531 29.55 7.54 1.84
CA GLU A 531 28.11 7.22 1.95
C GLU A 531 27.35 8.43 2.55
N ARG A 532 26.08 8.57 2.18
CA ARG A 532 25.15 9.59 2.66
C ARG A 532 23.81 8.94 2.99
N ARG A 533 23.13 9.44 4.02
CA ARG A 533 21.82 8.95 4.45
C ARG A 533 20.80 10.07 4.58
N SER A 534 19.55 9.77 4.26
CA SER A 534 18.43 10.69 4.51
C SER A 534 18.11 10.81 6.01
N ASN A 535 18.42 9.78 6.80
CA ASN A 535 18.09 9.70 8.23
C ASN A 535 18.68 10.84 9.09
N PRO A 536 20.00 11.15 9.07
CA PRO A 536 20.53 12.30 9.83
C PRO A 536 19.88 13.63 9.43
N HIS A 537 19.52 13.79 8.15
CA HIS A 537 18.86 15.00 7.65
C HIS A 537 17.41 15.11 8.13
N MET A 538 16.69 13.99 8.23
CA MET A 538 15.34 13.95 8.80
C MET A 538 15.35 14.46 10.26
N HIS A 539 16.28 13.98 11.09
CA HIS A 539 16.38 14.43 12.48
C HIS A 539 16.95 15.84 12.62
N LEU A 540 17.81 16.31 11.70
CA LEU A 540 18.17 17.73 11.65
C LEU A 540 16.96 18.62 11.30
N LEU A 541 16.08 18.18 10.40
CA LEU A 541 14.86 18.92 10.09
C LEU A 541 13.98 19.04 11.34
N GLU A 542 13.78 17.94 12.07
CA GLU A 542 13.07 17.94 13.35
C GLU A 542 13.72 18.91 14.36
N ALA A 543 15.04 18.84 14.53
CA ALA A 543 15.77 19.73 15.44
C ALA A 543 15.66 21.21 15.03
N PHE A 544 15.79 21.54 13.75
CA PHE A 544 15.70 22.92 13.26
C PHE A 544 14.28 23.49 13.42
N LEU A 545 13.25 22.68 13.23
CA LEU A 545 11.86 23.06 13.50
C LEU A 545 11.65 23.32 15.00
N ALA A 546 12.20 22.48 15.88
CA ALA A 546 12.15 22.65 17.33
C ALA A 546 12.88 23.93 17.78
N TRP A 547 14.06 24.23 17.22
CA TRP A 547 14.76 25.48 17.52
C TRP A 547 14.02 26.71 16.99
N HIS A 548 13.41 26.63 15.80
CA HIS A 548 12.54 27.70 15.32
C HIS A 548 11.36 27.96 16.26
N GLN A 549 10.76 26.89 16.83
CA GLN A 549 9.72 27.01 17.84
C GLN A 549 10.23 27.65 19.14
N ALA A 550 11.42 27.24 19.59
CA ALA A 550 11.99 27.69 20.85
C ALA A 550 12.41 29.17 20.82
N THR A 551 12.96 29.65 19.71
CA THR A 551 13.55 31.00 19.62
C THR A 551 12.74 31.99 18.76
N GLY A 552 11.88 31.48 17.87
CA GLY A 552 11.19 32.30 16.86
C GLY A 552 12.10 32.74 15.70
N GLU A 553 13.38 32.37 15.69
CA GLU A 553 14.33 32.84 14.70
C GLU A 553 14.14 32.17 13.34
N ARG A 554 14.05 32.97 12.27
CA ARG A 554 13.91 32.46 10.90
C ARG A 554 15.18 31.78 10.37
N ALA A 555 16.32 31.95 11.02
CA ALA A 555 17.57 31.30 10.64
C ALA A 555 17.44 29.77 10.68
N HIS A 556 16.82 29.22 11.73
CA HIS A 556 16.57 27.78 11.82
C HIS A 556 15.61 27.29 10.73
N LEU A 557 14.56 28.05 10.41
CA LEU A 557 13.65 27.70 9.32
C LEU A 557 14.34 27.72 7.94
N ARG A 558 15.33 28.58 7.72
CA ARG A 558 16.17 28.54 6.50
C ARG A 558 17.04 27.29 6.43
N ARG A 559 17.58 26.82 7.57
CA ARG A 559 18.31 25.54 7.63
C ARG A 559 17.38 24.37 7.31
N ALA A 560 16.18 24.36 7.86
CA ALA A 560 15.15 23.37 7.54
C ALA A 560 14.79 23.38 6.05
N ALA A 561 14.67 24.56 5.43
CA ALA A 561 14.39 24.69 3.99
C ALA A 561 15.45 23.99 3.11
N ARG A 562 16.73 24.05 3.48
CA ARG A 562 17.80 23.34 2.74
C ARG A 562 17.64 21.82 2.79
N ILE A 563 17.13 21.28 3.89
CA ILE A 563 16.82 19.85 4.00
C ILE A 563 15.60 19.50 3.15
N ILE A 564 14.59 20.37 3.09
CA ILE A 564 13.43 20.21 2.19
C ILE A 564 13.87 20.18 0.72
N ASP A 565 14.86 21.00 0.35
CA ASP A 565 15.40 21.01 -1.01
C ASP A 565 16.12 19.69 -1.34
N LEU A 566 16.87 19.10 -0.40
CA LEU A 566 17.45 17.76 -0.57
C LEU A 566 16.36 16.68 -0.69
N PHE A 567 15.31 16.78 0.13
CA PHE A 567 14.17 15.86 0.05
C PHE A 567 13.54 15.88 -1.34
N ARG A 568 13.25 17.06 -1.88
CA ARG A 568 12.64 17.23 -3.21
C ARG A 568 13.54 16.75 -4.34
N SER A 569 14.84 16.94 -4.20
CA SER A 569 15.80 16.74 -5.29
C SER A 569 16.37 15.32 -5.33
N HIS A 570 16.47 14.67 -4.17
CA HIS A 570 17.21 13.40 -4.03
C HIS A 570 16.46 12.32 -3.26
N PHE A 571 15.77 12.66 -2.18
CA PHE A 571 15.21 11.63 -1.29
C PHE A 571 13.89 11.08 -1.80
N PHE A 572 13.02 11.95 -2.31
CA PHE A 572 11.68 11.56 -2.76
C PHE A 572 11.71 10.99 -4.18
N ASP A 573 11.17 9.79 -4.32
CA ASP A 573 10.94 9.13 -5.60
C ASP A 573 9.52 9.43 -6.11
N PRO A 574 9.36 10.20 -7.21
CA PRO A 574 8.05 10.56 -7.73
C PRO A 574 7.29 9.40 -8.39
N GLU A 575 7.97 8.32 -8.79
CA GLU A 575 7.34 7.17 -9.44
C GLU A 575 6.74 6.21 -8.41
N SER A 576 7.52 5.87 -7.39
CA SER A 576 7.10 4.94 -6.34
C SER A 576 6.46 5.61 -5.12
N TRP A 577 6.58 6.94 -4.99
CA TRP A 577 6.19 7.72 -3.82
C TRP A 577 6.92 7.29 -2.55
N THR A 578 8.15 6.80 -2.70
CA THR A 578 8.98 6.35 -1.59
C THR A 578 10.09 7.34 -1.27
N LEU A 579 10.66 7.19 -0.08
CA LEU A 579 11.85 7.87 0.39
C LEU A 579 13.06 6.92 0.26
N GLY A 580 14.10 7.34 -0.44
CA GLY A 580 15.38 6.64 -0.45
C GLY A 580 16.18 6.85 0.84
N GLU A 581 16.88 5.81 1.28
CA GLU A 581 17.62 5.81 2.56
C GLU A 581 19.12 6.06 2.39
N TYR A 582 19.76 5.43 1.39
CA TYR A 582 21.21 5.41 1.21
C TYR A 582 21.62 5.98 -0.15
N PHE A 583 22.66 6.82 -0.12
CA PHE A 583 23.16 7.56 -1.28
C PHE A 583 24.70 7.59 -1.31
N ASP A 584 25.25 7.88 -2.49
CA ASP A 584 26.66 8.23 -2.65
C ASP A 584 26.92 9.72 -2.33
N ALA A 585 28.19 10.14 -2.47
CA ALA A 585 28.63 11.51 -2.19
C ALA A 585 28.03 12.56 -3.14
N GLU A 586 27.38 12.14 -4.22
CA GLU A 586 26.68 12.96 -5.22
C GLU A 586 25.15 12.85 -5.07
N TRP A 587 24.66 12.24 -3.99
CA TRP A 587 23.24 12.03 -3.72
C TRP A 587 22.50 11.19 -4.77
N LYS A 588 23.20 10.27 -5.44
CA LYS A 588 22.57 9.21 -6.21
C LYS A 588 22.29 8.02 -5.30
N PRO A 589 21.21 7.24 -5.57
CA PRO A 589 20.95 6.02 -4.81
C PRO A 589 22.20 5.13 -4.74
N ALA A 590 22.51 4.61 -3.56
CA ALA A 590 23.67 3.76 -3.35
C ALA A 590 23.64 2.52 -4.27
N ALA A 591 24.80 1.99 -4.64
CA ALA A 591 24.87 0.81 -5.49
C ALA A 591 24.30 -0.45 -4.79
N GLY A 592 23.71 -1.35 -5.58
CA GLY A 592 23.15 -2.61 -5.09
C GLY A 592 21.88 -2.43 -4.25
N ASP A 593 21.61 -3.39 -3.37
CA ASP A 593 20.36 -3.47 -2.60
C ASP A 593 20.14 -2.25 -1.68
N LYS A 594 21.22 -1.61 -1.22
CA LYS A 594 21.15 -0.39 -0.42
C LYS A 594 20.42 0.76 -1.12
N GLY A 595 20.56 0.91 -2.44
CA GLY A 595 19.85 1.95 -3.19
C GLY A 595 18.34 1.71 -3.35
N LEU A 596 17.91 0.45 -3.15
CA LEU A 596 16.51 0.04 -3.20
C LEU A 596 15.82 0.16 -1.83
N TRP A 597 16.59 0.35 -0.76
CA TRP A 597 16.11 0.36 0.62
C TRP A 597 15.24 1.58 0.91
N THR A 598 14.07 1.33 1.48
CA THR A 598 13.12 2.35 1.94
C THR A 598 12.57 1.91 3.30
N GLU A 599 12.40 2.83 4.26
CA GLU A 599 11.87 2.49 5.59
C GLU A 599 10.48 3.11 5.79
N PRO A 600 9.40 2.30 5.89
CA PRO A 600 8.05 2.84 6.09
C PRO A 600 7.93 3.75 7.33
N GLY A 601 8.71 3.49 8.37
CA GLY A 601 8.82 4.37 9.54
C GLY A 601 9.29 5.78 9.20
N HIS A 602 10.36 5.91 8.41
CA HIS A 602 10.84 7.21 7.95
C HIS A 602 9.84 7.90 7.02
N HIS A 603 9.04 7.17 6.24
CA HIS A 603 7.98 7.78 5.43
C HIS A 603 6.94 8.47 6.30
N PHE A 604 6.54 7.83 7.40
CA PHE A 604 5.63 8.44 8.37
C PHE A 604 6.26 9.66 9.04
N GLU A 605 7.50 9.54 9.51
CA GLU A 605 8.21 10.63 10.17
C GLU A 605 8.38 11.84 9.25
N TRP A 606 8.87 11.65 8.02
CA TRP A 606 8.93 12.69 6.99
C TRP A 606 7.56 13.29 6.67
N ALA A 607 6.50 12.48 6.58
CA ALA A 607 5.16 13.00 6.34
C ALA A 607 4.74 14.00 7.44
N SER A 608 5.02 13.70 8.71
CA SER A 608 4.73 14.62 9.81
C SER A 608 5.58 15.91 9.74
N LEU A 609 6.88 15.79 9.46
CA LEU A 609 7.82 16.92 9.36
C LEU A 609 7.51 17.83 8.17
N LEU A 610 7.10 17.27 7.04
CA LEU A 610 6.68 18.02 5.86
C LEU A 610 5.43 18.85 6.13
N VAL A 611 4.48 18.33 6.92
CA VAL A 611 3.30 19.09 7.34
C VAL A 611 3.69 20.22 8.29
N ASP A 612 4.50 19.96 9.31
CA ASP A 612 4.94 20.98 10.28
C ASP A 612 5.72 22.11 9.59
N PHE A 613 6.66 21.75 8.71
CA PHE A 613 7.38 22.75 7.91
C PHE A 613 6.44 23.53 6.97
N ALA A 614 5.47 22.87 6.34
CA ALA A 614 4.49 23.55 5.47
C ALA A 614 3.69 24.60 6.23
N GLU A 615 3.27 24.30 7.46
CA GLU A 615 2.51 25.21 8.32
C GLU A 615 3.33 26.43 8.74
N ARG A 616 4.60 26.23 9.11
CA ARG A 616 5.49 27.32 9.53
C ARG A 616 6.01 28.17 8.38
N SER A 617 6.17 27.58 7.19
CA SER A 617 6.74 28.28 6.02
C SER A 617 5.69 28.83 5.05
N GLY A 618 4.45 28.32 5.08
CA GLY A 618 3.39 28.65 4.12
C GLY A 618 3.46 27.84 2.80
N GLN A 619 4.36 26.88 2.67
CA GLN A 619 4.51 26.01 1.48
C GLN A 619 3.49 24.86 1.48
N ALA A 620 2.23 25.18 1.20
CA ALA A 620 1.11 24.24 1.28
C ALA A 620 1.23 23.00 0.36
N GLU A 621 2.00 23.08 -0.72
CA GLU A 621 2.25 21.98 -1.66
C GLU A 621 2.98 20.79 -1.01
N LEU A 622 3.75 21.02 0.06
CA LEU A 622 4.45 19.97 0.81
C LEU A 622 3.50 18.95 1.44
N ARG A 623 2.26 19.34 1.73
CA ARG A 623 1.20 18.43 2.21
C ARG A 623 0.89 17.34 1.18
N GLY A 624 1.09 17.62 -0.11
CA GLY A 624 0.95 16.62 -1.18
C GLY A 624 2.03 15.54 -1.10
N PHE A 625 3.27 15.91 -0.82
CA PHE A 625 4.37 14.95 -0.61
C PHE A 625 4.15 14.12 0.65
N ALA A 626 3.73 14.75 1.76
CA ALA A 626 3.40 14.06 3.00
C ALA A 626 2.33 12.97 2.80
N ARG A 627 1.24 13.29 2.08
CA ARG A 627 0.21 12.31 1.73
C ARG A 627 0.73 11.16 0.89
N LYS A 628 1.60 11.44 -0.08
CA LYS A 628 2.20 10.40 -0.96
C LYS A 628 3.06 9.42 -0.17
N LEU A 629 3.95 9.92 0.71
CA LEU A 629 4.77 9.08 1.59
C LEU A 629 3.92 8.24 2.54
N TYR A 630 2.89 8.85 3.14
CA TYR A 630 1.98 8.13 4.03
C TYR A 630 1.22 7.03 3.28
N ALA A 631 0.74 7.33 2.08
CA ALA A 631 0.00 6.38 1.25
C ALA A 631 0.86 5.20 0.78
N SER A 632 2.12 5.44 0.38
CA SER A 632 3.04 4.36 -0.02
C SER A 632 3.43 3.47 1.17
N ALA A 633 3.73 4.07 2.33
CA ALA A 633 4.02 3.34 3.56
C ALA A 633 2.85 2.47 4.01
N ILE A 634 1.61 2.89 3.76
CA ILE A 634 0.42 2.09 4.06
C ILE A 634 0.17 1.01 3.02
N ALA A 635 0.28 1.34 1.74
CA ALA A 635 -0.01 0.41 0.65
C ALA A 635 0.96 -0.76 0.60
N SER A 636 2.24 -0.51 0.89
CA SER A 636 3.28 -1.50 0.67
C SER A 636 4.25 -1.66 1.84
N GLY A 637 4.20 -0.78 2.83
CA GLY A 637 5.10 -0.79 3.98
C GLY A 637 4.60 -1.57 5.20
N LEU A 638 3.38 -2.11 5.17
CA LEU A 638 2.80 -2.84 6.30
C LEU A 638 2.82 -4.36 6.11
N ASN A 639 3.14 -5.05 7.19
CA ASN A 639 2.92 -6.48 7.33
C ASN A 639 1.41 -6.77 7.32
N ARG A 640 0.99 -7.65 6.42
CA ARG A 640 -0.43 -7.98 6.22
C ARG A 640 -1.06 -8.73 7.40
N ALA A 641 -0.30 -9.61 8.06
CA ALA A 641 -0.79 -10.40 9.18
C ALA A 641 -0.93 -9.57 10.46
N THR A 642 0.03 -8.68 10.73
CA THR A 642 0.06 -7.91 11.98
C THR A 642 -0.51 -6.50 11.85
N GLY A 643 -0.52 -5.94 10.63
CA GLY A 643 -0.82 -4.54 10.36
C GLY A 643 0.27 -3.56 10.82
N LEU A 644 1.46 -4.05 11.17
CA LEU A 644 2.60 -3.25 11.63
C LEU A 644 3.50 -2.88 10.47
N ALA A 645 4.16 -1.73 10.52
CA ALA A 645 5.16 -1.39 9.52
C ALA A 645 6.34 -2.36 9.55
N TYR A 646 6.76 -2.82 8.36
CA TYR A 646 8.01 -3.55 8.17
C TYR A 646 9.20 -2.68 8.57
N GLY A 647 10.31 -3.32 8.94
CA GLY A 647 11.57 -2.63 9.20
C GLY A 647 12.09 -1.95 7.93
N ALA A 648 11.86 -2.58 6.78
CA ALA A 648 12.20 -2.03 5.49
C ALA A 648 11.45 -2.70 4.35
N VAL A 649 11.22 -1.92 3.28
CA VAL A 649 10.71 -2.40 2.00
C VAL A 649 11.53 -1.85 0.84
N SER A 650 11.49 -2.49 -0.33
CA SER A 650 12.08 -1.95 -1.54
C SER A 650 11.26 -0.76 -2.05
N ARG A 651 11.81 0.02 -2.99
CA ARG A 651 11.06 1.08 -3.69
C ARG A 651 9.77 0.58 -4.37
N GLN A 652 9.71 -0.70 -4.74
CA GLN A 652 8.52 -1.33 -5.33
C GLN A 652 7.58 -1.89 -4.26
N GLY A 653 7.88 -1.71 -2.98
CA GLY A 653 7.03 -2.12 -1.88
C GLY A 653 7.24 -3.55 -1.40
N LEU A 654 8.44 -4.12 -1.63
CA LEU A 654 8.73 -5.51 -1.28
C LEU A 654 9.37 -5.61 0.09
N PRO A 655 8.87 -6.45 1.02
CA PRO A 655 9.48 -6.56 2.33
C PRO A 655 10.95 -7.01 2.26
N LEU A 656 11.85 -6.18 2.79
CA LEU A 656 13.28 -6.45 2.89
C LEU A 656 13.68 -6.82 4.34
N ASP A 657 13.09 -6.14 5.32
CA ASP A 657 13.15 -6.52 6.74
C ASP A 657 11.74 -6.79 7.25
N LEU A 658 11.46 -8.08 7.46
CA LEU A 658 10.16 -8.60 7.86
C LEU A 658 9.83 -8.32 9.33
N ALA A 659 10.81 -7.89 10.14
CA ALA A 659 10.58 -7.54 11.53
C ALA A 659 9.93 -6.15 11.65
N SER A 660 9.03 -5.99 12.60
CA SER A 660 8.41 -4.71 12.93
C SER A 660 8.99 -4.16 14.22
N ARG A 661 9.39 -2.89 14.20
CA ARG A 661 9.83 -2.15 15.39
C ARG A 661 8.70 -1.31 15.97
N SER A 662 8.83 -0.83 17.20
CA SER A 662 7.79 0.01 17.83
C SER A 662 7.81 1.47 17.34
N TRP A 663 9.00 2.02 17.06
CA TRP A 663 9.14 3.43 16.62
C TRP A 663 8.41 3.78 15.31
N PRO A 664 8.41 2.95 14.24
CA PRO A 664 7.68 3.27 13.01
C PRO A 664 6.18 3.42 13.27
N GLN A 665 5.66 2.70 14.27
CA GLN A 665 4.23 2.70 14.57
C GLN A 665 3.85 3.97 15.35
N ALA A 666 4.74 4.45 16.22
CA ALA A 666 4.62 5.75 16.87
C ALA A 666 4.69 6.89 15.82
N GLU A 667 5.63 6.82 14.88
CA GLU A 667 5.71 7.79 13.78
C GLU A 667 4.47 7.75 12.89
N ALA A 668 3.88 6.57 12.67
CA ALA A 668 2.64 6.46 11.92
C ALA A 668 1.44 7.13 12.62
N VAL A 669 1.40 7.12 13.95
CA VAL A 669 0.41 7.89 14.74
C VAL A 669 0.64 9.39 14.53
N LYS A 670 1.88 9.89 14.67
CA LYS A 670 2.23 11.30 14.43
C LYS A 670 1.84 11.76 13.02
N ALA A 671 2.17 10.96 12.00
CA ALA A 671 1.85 11.26 10.62
C ALA A 671 0.34 11.32 10.35
N ALA A 672 -0.43 10.40 10.94
CA ALA A 672 -1.89 10.40 10.82
C ALA A 672 -2.51 11.65 11.48
N ILE A 673 -2.00 12.05 12.65
CA ILE A 673 -2.43 13.26 13.36
C ILE A 673 -2.12 14.50 12.52
N ALA A 674 -0.88 14.63 12.03
CA ALA A 674 -0.46 15.77 11.21
C ALA A 674 -1.27 15.90 9.92
N LEU A 675 -1.59 14.78 9.26
CA LEU A 675 -2.37 14.79 8.03
C LEU A 675 -3.87 15.04 8.25
N ASN A 676 -4.39 14.83 9.46
CA ASN A 676 -5.79 15.06 9.77
C ASN A 676 -6.14 16.56 9.65
N GLY A 677 -7.10 16.91 8.80
CA GLY A 677 -7.47 18.31 8.52
C GLY A 677 -6.56 19.04 7.52
N SER A 678 -5.58 18.35 6.91
CA SER A 678 -4.63 18.93 5.94
C SER A 678 -5.11 18.91 4.47
N GLY A 679 -6.42 18.75 4.24
CA GLY A 679 -7.04 18.67 2.91
C GLY A 679 -7.16 17.25 2.34
N GLY A 680 -7.35 16.24 3.20
CA GLY A 680 -7.59 14.83 2.85
C GLY A 680 -8.83 14.24 3.57
N PRO A 681 -9.00 12.90 3.60
CA PRO A 681 -10.09 12.25 4.35
C PRO A 681 -9.97 12.49 5.87
N ASP A 682 -11.06 12.29 6.61
CA ASP A 682 -11.03 12.30 8.08
C ASP A 682 -10.18 11.14 8.58
N LEU A 683 -9.02 11.43 9.17
CA LEU A 683 -8.08 10.41 9.63
C LEU A 683 -8.31 9.98 11.09
N LYS A 684 -9.31 10.54 11.79
CA LYS A 684 -9.61 10.12 13.18
C LYS A 684 -9.76 8.60 13.34
N PRO A 685 -10.48 7.87 12.45
CA PRO A 685 -10.57 6.41 12.57
C PRO A 685 -9.21 5.71 12.43
N GLU A 686 -8.35 6.22 11.54
CA GLU A 686 -7.01 5.68 11.31
C GLU A 686 -6.08 5.96 12.49
N ILE A 687 -6.16 7.15 13.10
CA ILE A 687 -5.41 7.51 14.31
C ILE A 687 -5.73 6.51 15.43
N GLU A 688 -7.01 6.29 15.72
CA GLU A 688 -7.45 5.33 16.75
C GLU A 688 -7.02 3.89 16.43
N ALA A 689 -7.12 3.46 15.16
CA ALA A 689 -6.67 2.14 14.75
C ALA A 689 -5.17 1.95 14.96
N ARG A 690 -4.36 2.98 14.68
CA ARG A 690 -2.91 2.94 14.89
C ARG A 690 -2.52 2.94 16.36
N VAL A 691 -3.16 3.77 17.18
CA VAL A 691 -2.95 3.74 18.63
C VAL A 691 -3.32 2.36 19.18
N GLY A 692 -4.47 1.81 18.78
CA GLY A 692 -4.87 0.47 19.19
C GLY A 692 -3.90 -0.63 18.73
N ARG A 693 -3.35 -0.54 17.51
CA ARG A 693 -2.30 -1.46 17.03
C ARG A 693 -1.01 -1.34 17.83
N LEU A 694 -0.54 -0.11 18.09
CA LEU A 694 0.64 0.15 18.91
C LEU A 694 0.46 -0.47 20.30
N PHE A 695 -0.71 -0.29 20.93
CA PHE A 695 -0.99 -0.86 22.24
C PHE A 695 -1.05 -2.38 22.21
N ARG A 696 -1.85 -2.95 21.31
CA ARG A 696 -2.03 -4.40 21.15
C ARG A 696 -0.72 -5.16 21.01
N TRP A 697 0.20 -4.62 20.21
CA TRP A 697 1.39 -5.35 19.81
C TRP A 697 2.62 -5.00 20.64
N HIS A 698 2.82 -3.72 20.95
CA HIS A 698 4.06 -3.26 21.57
C HIS A 698 3.91 -2.92 23.05
N ILE A 699 2.74 -2.52 23.55
CA ILE A 699 2.60 -2.01 24.93
C ILE A 699 1.93 -3.03 25.85
N ASP A 700 0.69 -3.43 25.55
CA ASP A 700 -0.10 -4.30 26.43
C ASP A 700 0.51 -5.70 26.65
N PRO A 701 1.25 -6.31 25.69
CA PRO A 701 1.95 -7.57 25.94
C PRO A 701 3.19 -7.44 26.83
N ALA A 702 3.69 -6.22 27.06
CA ALA A 702 4.86 -5.97 27.89
C ALA A 702 4.49 -5.81 29.38
N PRO A 703 5.43 -6.05 30.31
CA PRO A 703 5.24 -5.68 31.71
C PRO A 703 4.96 -4.18 31.88
N LEU A 704 4.34 -3.81 33.01
CA LEU A 704 3.88 -2.44 33.28
C LEU A 704 5.01 -1.41 33.10
N GLY A 705 4.72 -0.34 32.36
CA GLY A 705 5.68 0.72 32.06
C GLY A 705 6.77 0.37 31.05
N LEU A 706 6.72 -0.82 30.43
CA LEU A 706 7.67 -1.26 29.40
C LEU A 706 6.98 -1.47 28.04
N TRP A 707 7.75 -1.88 27.03
CA TRP A 707 7.26 -2.23 25.69
C TRP A 707 8.08 -3.34 25.03
N ILE A 708 7.47 -4.06 24.09
CA ILE A 708 8.13 -4.97 23.16
C ILE A 708 8.58 -4.16 21.94
N ASP A 709 9.89 -3.96 21.73
CA ASP A 709 10.33 -3.20 20.54
C ASP A 709 10.18 -4.01 19.25
N ARG A 710 10.60 -5.27 19.24
CA ARG A 710 10.72 -6.08 18.01
C ARG A 710 9.70 -7.20 17.95
N ILE A 711 9.01 -7.29 16.82
CA ILE A 711 7.98 -8.29 16.53
C ILE A 711 8.31 -8.93 15.18
N ASP A 712 8.17 -10.25 15.07
CA ASP A 712 8.36 -10.96 13.80
C ASP A 712 7.13 -10.88 12.89
N GLU A 713 7.27 -11.42 11.68
CA GLU A 713 6.22 -11.36 10.66
C GLU A 713 4.89 -12.03 11.07
N ARG A 714 4.91 -12.89 12.11
CA ARG A 714 3.78 -13.66 12.61
C ARG A 714 3.22 -13.08 13.91
N GLY A 715 3.72 -11.93 14.36
CA GLY A 715 3.28 -11.28 15.59
C GLY A 715 3.93 -11.82 16.87
N ARG A 716 5.03 -12.57 16.78
CA ARG A 716 5.76 -13.06 17.96
C ARG A 716 6.81 -12.04 18.39
N SER A 717 6.96 -11.85 19.70
CA SER A 717 8.04 -11.02 20.24
C SER A 717 9.41 -11.59 19.91
N LEU A 718 10.30 -10.74 19.39
CA LEU A 718 11.73 -10.99 19.21
C LEU A 718 12.58 -10.19 20.21
N ALA A 719 11.95 -9.40 21.08
CA ALA A 719 12.64 -8.51 21.99
C ALA A 719 13.27 -9.29 23.16
N SER A 720 14.54 -9.02 23.44
CA SER A 720 15.26 -9.52 24.62
C SER A 720 15.40 -8.48 25.72
N ASP A 721 15.11 -7.22 25.41
CA ASP A 721 15.22 -6.07 26.29
C ASP A 721 14.30 -4.93 25.83
N VAL A 722 14.26 -3.86 26.63
CA VAL A 722 13.46 -2.66 26.39
C VAL A 722 14.40 -1.49 26.12
N PRO A 723 14.63 -1.13 24.84
CA PRO A 723 15.65 -0.14 24.46
C PRO A 723 15.19 1.29 24.70
N ALA A 724 15.95 2.06 25.49
CA ALA A 724 15.64 3.45 25.84
C ALA A 724 15.50 4.37 24.62
N SER A 725 16.17 4.05 23.50
CA SER A 725 16.11 4.83 22.26
C SER A 725 14.71 4.96 21.66
N ILE A 726 13.77 4.09 22.06
CA ILE A 726 12.37 4.09 21.61
C ILE A 726 11.50 5.03 22.46
N PHE A 727 11.88 5.28 23.71
CA PHE A 727 11.06 5.98 24.68
C PHE A 727 10.59 7.36 24.17
N TYR A 728 11.52 8.08 23.52
CA TYR A 728 11.28 9.32 22.79
C TYR A 728 10.08 9.24 21.82
N HIS A 729 10.05 8.22 20.95
CA HIS A 729 9.03 8.10 19.92
C HIS A 729 7.65 7.84 20.54
N LEU A 730 7.59 6.99 21.57
CA LEU A 730 6.35 6.68 22.29
C LEU A 730 5.81 7.90 23.03
N VAL A 731 6.66 8.64 23.77
CA VAL A 731 6.26 9.87 24.46
C VAL A 731 5.78 10.93 23.46
N CYS A 732 6.52 11.15 22.38
CA CYS A 732 6.17 12.13 21.36
C CYS A 732 4.82 11.81 20.70
N ALA A 733 4.64 10.59 20.20
CA ALA A 733 3.41 10.20 19.50
C ALA A 733 2.17 10.20 20.42
N LEU A 734 2.32 9.66 21.63
CA LEU A 734 1.19 9.50 22.53
C LEU A 734 0.79 10.81 23.23
N THR A 735 1.72 11.74 23.47
CA THR A 735 1.36 13.09 23.92
C THR A 735 0.62 13.87 22.83
N GLN A 736 1.07 13.79 21.56
CA GLN A 736 0.32 14.39 20.44
C GLN A 736 -1.07 13.80 20.27
N TYR A 737 -1.24 12.49 20.49
CA TYR A 737 -2.56 11.86 20.49
C TYR A 737 -3.47 12.42 21.59
N LEU A 738 -2.94 12.63 22.81
CA LEU A 738 -3.68 13.27 23.89
C LEU A 738 -4.03 14.73 23.54
N ASP A 739 -3.15 15.48 22.90
CA ASP A 739 -3.44 16.87 22.49
C ASP A 739 -4.58 16.90 21.45
N GLY A 740 -4.52 16.02 20.44
CA GLY A 740 -5.50 15.95 19.35
C GLY A 740 -6.89 15.40 19.73
N THR A 741 -7.01 14.73 20.88
CA THR A 741 -8.25 14.09 21.36
C THR A 741 -8.81 14.71 22.64
N ALA A 742 -8.31 15.89 23.04
CA ALA A 742 -8.87 16.60 24.18
C ALA A 742 -10.36 16.95 23.93
N GLU A 743 -11.22 16.63 24.90
CA GLU A 743 -12.60 17.14 24.90
C GLU A 743 -12.53 18.67 24.93
N LYS A 744 -13.18 19.33 23.97
CA LYS A 744 -13.38 20.78 24.06
C LYS A 744 -14.28 21.01 25.27
N GLY A 745 -13.66 21.44 26.38
CA GLY A 745 -14.36 21.80 27.62
C GLY A 745 -15.34 22.96 27.46
#